data_AF-A0A818RTF0-F1
#
_entry.id   AF-A0A818RTF0-F1
#
_cell.length_a   1.000
_cell.length_b   1.000
_cell.length_c   1.000
_cell.angle_alpha   90.00
_cell.angle_beta   90.00
_cell.angle_gamma   90.00
#
_symmetry.space_group_name_H-M   'P 1'
#
loop_
_entity.id
_entity.type
_entity.pdbx_description
1 polymer ?
#
loop_
_entity_poly.entity_id
_entity_poly.type
_entity_poly.pdbx_seq_one_letter_code
_entity_poly.pdbx_strand_id
1 'polypeptide(L)'
;MELLDKTIKIKLEAFMDDINKILSDTIIQGFDAIEALINIDSFLEAEQGMKNLSRVQRELAAYCTSTALIEKSKELRERLDGIVNEILQRDFEDINTYSMNSPKDLITKLRIIALRGNARFNQVYNIMLGKIRQNFSTAIEQVRAAALEERVNKEIDSKLKDILPFKVDIDKLEEELKKKIQKLGAQLLAIASKGELSSRDSDQFRMFYNHLASLDKYTARIGFDARQFLDASEEKIFDQVMSLSKEIRSSSSDVPKVAKLLTKMKFFAENLSMFDNKINEEIDEILKIYKQQEGPAVLMQLTMILEKTDIGARLISEHSSLSGEDWRRRREKMQNQDNLEYVLKELAGDDITTDVLATCYQTFRATYDDLISRILGVFDQKKDNEPDLEVLINQTKALVATVTKKPNTIIWDHSFKDKIPELLAHIFAVWTLKNTQHYNALRGIESARAYLLMPHVAQVLAIFRILGIGYNKYTKIKGSNKSLAEKISDDLINNLVEIGTGEGKSVVMAVTACVFALLGVDVNCSCYSEVLSARDKKDFASVFRALGVEERIEYAMIGRITLLTRTFGRGTDFICRNQQLLLNGGMHVLQTFFSEELSEEYQIIGRGARQGDYGSYRMILLDKDLEWVLGPNWKTELPKILGTTLYAALNKARNAIYESKCAAKELGIEQCKHEHNASKEFMTALSEGNMKTVKNFLLEQNRGASSVPKTSRTVLLMDATGSMSNLLSATKETVCTMFERASDILKEKMLPSDAFQMQIAIYRNYNSKANKILQTSSWETKASNLRAFMNTIHPEGGWGNEAIEIGLWHAVKESEMQNSISQVILIGDAPANTQKEVSQKRGSFGEAYWEKTRFSKPTYYQYELQKLKENSIPVHAFYLTDYAKGDFRKIARETQGRCEHLDIYSSDGAESLTDFVTEEILRSAAGDQGDAAVELYKMKYERKTYAF
;
A
#
# COMPACT_ATOMS: atom_id res chain seq x y z
N MET A 1 -33.42 22.45 7.45
CA MET A 1 -33.95 23.23 8.59
C MET A 1 -33.92 24.73 8.31
N GLU A 2 -32.83 25.30 7.78
CA GLU A 2 -32.74 26.75 7.51
C GLU A 2 -33.55 27.23 6.28
N LEU A 3 -34.01 26.32 5.43
CA LEU A 3 -34.81 26.59 4.22
C LEU A 3 -36.32 26.38 4.41
N LEU A 4 -36.79 26.09 5.62
CA LEU A 4 -38.19 25.71 5.89
C LEU A 4 -38.98 26.89 6.49
N ASP A 5 -40.23 27.07 6.05
CA ASP A 5 -41.15 28.05 6.61
C ASP A 5 -41.27 27.88 8.13
N LYS A 6 -41.41 28.99 8.86
CA LYS A 6 -41.47 29.06 10.32
C LYS A 6 -42.58 28.17 10.88
N THR A 7 -43.70 28.04 10.16
CA THR A 7 -44.83 27.16 10.49
C THR A 7 -44.46 25.67 10.35
N ILE A 8 -43.69 25.32 9.32
CA ILE A 8 -43.21 23.96 9.07
C ILE A 8 -42.14 23.59 10.08
N LYS A 9 -41.29 24.54 10.48
CA LYS A 9 -40.28 24.35 11.52
C LYS A 9 -40.93 24.05 12.88
N ILE A 10 -41.95 24.80 13.28
CA ILE A 10 -42.71 24.55 14.52
C ILE A 10 -43.40 23.18 14.49
N LYS A 11 -43.97 22.77 13.34
CA LYS A 11 -44.59 21.44 13.20
C LYS A 11 -43.59 20.29 13.22
N LEU A 12 -42.40 20.48 12.64
CA LEU A 12 -41.31 19.51 12.72
C LEU A 12 -40.74 19.41 14.13
N GLU A 13 -40.60 20.52 14.85
CA GLU A 13 -40.19 20.53 16.26
C GLU A 13 -41.22 19.81 17.13
N ALA A 14 -42.53 20.06 16.94
CA ALA A 14 -43.60 19.33 17.63
C ALA A 14 -43.62 17.82 17.28
N PHE A 15 -43.34 17.46 16.02
CA PHE A 15 -43.25 16.06 15.61
C PHE A 15 -42.05 15.34 16.24
N MET A 16 -40.92 16.04 16.40
CA MET A 16 -39.75 15.51 17.11
C MET A 16 -40.05 15.29 18.59
N ASP A 17 -40.82 16.19 19.23
CA ASP A 17 -41.26 16.02 20.61
C ASP A 17 -42.22 14.82 20.77
N ASP A 18 -43.12 14.61 19.81
CA ASP A 18 -44.00 13.43 19.79
C ASP A 18 -43.22 12.13 19.58
N ILE A 19 -42.20 12.11 18.71
CA ILE A 19 -41.28 10.99 18.55
C ILE A 19 -40.55 10.70 19.86
N ASN A 20 -40.03 11.74 20.52
CA ASN A 20 -39.31 11.60 21.78
C ASN A 20 -40.21 11.03 22.89
N LYS A 21 -41.49 11.43 22.91
CA LYS A 21 -42.48 10.88 23.85
C LYS A 21 -42.77 9.41 23.60
N ILE A 22 -43.01 9.01 22.35
CA ILE A 22 -43.26 7.61 21.97
C ILE A 22 -42.06 6.71 22.29
N LEU A 23 -40.85 7.19 21.97
CA LEU A 23 -39.62 6.48 22.30
C LEU A 23 -39.46 6.34 23.81
N SER A 24 -39.73 7.40 24.57
CA SER A 24 -39.65 7.36 26.03
C SER A 24 -40.66 6.38 26.64
N ASP A 25 -41.91 6.40 26.20
CA ASP A 25 -42.97 5.49 26.68
C ASP A 25 -42.65 4.02 26.35
N THR A 26 -42.08 3.77 25.16
CA THR A 26 -41.66 2.43 24.73
C THR A 26 -40.50 1.89 25.57
N ILE A 27 -39.54 2.76 25.92
CA ILE A 27 -38.39 2.40 26.78
C ILE A 27 -38.86 2.15 28.21
N ILE A 28 -39.84 2.92 28.72
CA ILE A 28 -40.47 2.69 30.03
C ILE A 28 -41.18 1.34 30.08
N GLN A 29 -41.95 0.98 29.06
CA GLN A 29 -42.56 -0.36 28.97
C GLN A 29 -41.51 -1.49 28.97
N GLY A 30 -40.36 -1.25 28.36
CA GLY A 30 -39.21 -2.17 28.43
C GLY A 30 -38.66 -2.33 29.84
N PHE A 31 -38.61 -1.26 30.65
CA PHE A 31 -38.24 -1.36 32.06
C PHE A 31 -39.28 -2.09 32.91
N ASP A 32 -40.58 -1.85 32.66
CA ASP A 32 -41.66 -2.57 33.35
C ASP A 32 -41.61 -4.08 33.07
N ALA A 33 -41.26 -4.47 31.84
CA ALA A 33 -41.05 -5.87 31.48
C ALA A 33 -39.84 -6.50 32.21
N ILE A 34 -38.75 -5.76 32.39
CA ILE A 34 -37.58 -6.21 33.17
C ILE A 34 -37.93 -6.35 34.65
N GLU A 35 -38.69 -5.40 35.19
CA GLU A 35 -39.15 -5.47 36.58
C GLU A 35 -40.04 -6.70 36.82
N ALA A 36 -40.94 -7.00 35.88
CA ALA A 36 -41.73 -8.22 35.92
C ALA A 36 -40.86 -9.50 35.89
N LEU A 37 -39.79 -9.52 35.11
CA LEU A 37 -38.82 -10.62 35.06
C LEU A 37 -38.04 -10.80 36.36
N ILE A 38 -37.67 -9.68 37.01
CA ILE A 38 -37.03 -9.70 38.34
C ILE A 38 -37.98 -10.28 39.40
N ASN A 39 -39.28 -9.94 39.32
CA ASN A 39 -40.28 -10.40 40.28
C ASN A 39 -40.64 -11.90 40.15
N ILE A 40 -40.28 -12.55 39.04
CA ILE A 40 -40.50 -13.99 38.81
C ILE A 40 -39.20 -14.80 38.79
N ASP A 41 -38.14 -14.26 39.39
CA ASP A 41 -36.83 -14.90 39.54
C ASP A 41 -36.11 -15.25 38.21
N SER A 42 -36.45 -14.58 37.10
CA SER A 42 -35.79 -14.78 35.79
C SER A 42 -34.62 -13.80 35.57
N PHE A 43 -33.58 -13.96 36.39
CA PHE A 43 -32.49 -12.98 36.51
C PHE A 43 -31.61 -12.85 35.26
N LEU A 44 -31.43 -13.91 34.48
CA LEU A 44 -30.61 -13.89 33.25
C LEU A 44 -31.28 -13.06 32.14
N GLU A 45 -32.59 -13.19 32.02
CA GLU A 45 -33.41 -12.47 31.04
C GLU A 45 -33.54 -11.00 31.43
N ALA A 46 -33.67 -10.71 32.73
CA ALA A 46 -33.61 -9.36 33.28
C ALA A 46 -32.25 -8.68 33.01
N GLU A 47 -31.12 -9.38 33.24
CA GLU A 47 -29.77 -8.84 32.99
C GLU A 47 -29.51 -8.58 31.49
N GLN A 48 -29.98 -9.47 30.61
CA GLN A 48 -29.86 -9.29 29.18
C GLN A 48 -30.77 -8.17 28.67
N GLY A 49 -31.98 -8.06 29.21
CA GLY A 49 -32.88 -6.93 29.01
C GLY A 49 -32.21 -5.60 29.36
N MET A 50 -31.57 -5.52 30.53
CA MET A 50 -30.84 -4.33 31.00
C MET A 50 -29.66 -3.95 30.09
N LYS A 51 -28.93 -4.93 29.56
CA LYS A 51 -27.83 -4.69 28.60
C LYS A 51 -28.34 -4.18 27.26
N ASN A 52 -29.44 -4.75 26.76
CA ASN A 52 -30.07 -4.31 25.51
C ASN A 52 -30.63 -2.88 25.65
N LEU A 53 -31.32 -2.58 26.75
CA LEU A 53 -31.83 -1.25 27.06
C LEU A 53 -30.72 -0.22 27.25
N SER A 54 -29.61 -0.59 27.90
CA SER A 54 -28.43 0.27 28.01
C SER A 54 -27.77 0.56 26.66
N ARG A 55 -27.84 -0.38 25.71
CA ARG A 55 -27.36 -0.17 24.33
C ARG A 55 -28.29 0.77 23.57
N VAL A 56 -29.60 0.55 23.66
CA VAL A 56 -30.62 1.41 23.05
C VAL A 56 -30.55 2.83 23.60
N GLN A 57 -30.40 3.00 24.92
CA GLN A 57 -30.20 4.31 25.55
C GLN A 57 -28.93 5.02 25.06
N ARG A 58 -27.84 4.28 24.78
CA ARG A 58 -26.58 4.86 24.30
C ARG A 58 -26.66 5.31 22.84
N GLU A 59 -27.31 4.53 21.99
CA GLU A 59 -27.53 4.87 20.57
C GLU A 59 -28.57 5.99 20.40
N LEU A 60 -29.54 6.09 21.31
CA LEU A 60 -30.59 7.11 21.30
C LEU A 60 -30.34 8.28 22.26
N ALA A 61 -29.14 8.38 22.84
CA ALA A 61 -28.79 9.37 23.87
C ALA A 61 -28.98 10.82 23.42
N ALA A 62 -28.91 11.09 22.11
CA ALA A 62 -29.14 12.42 21.53
C ALA A 62 -30.62 12.83 21.49
N TYR A 63 -31.55 11.89 21.69
CA TYR A 63 -33.00 12.07 21.48
C TYR A 63 -33.84 11.81 22.75
N CYS A 64 -33.29 11.13 23.77
CA CYS A 64 -34.01 10.79 25.00
C CYS A 64 -33.50 11.61 26.21
N THR A 65 -34.21 12.68 26.60
CA THR A 65 -33.86 13.56 27.73
C THR A 65 -34.70 13.35 29.00
N SER A 66 -35.57 12.33 29.02
CA SER A 66 -36.50 12.09 30.14
C SER A 66 -35.77 11.71 31.43
N THR A 67 -35.94 12.54 32.46
CA THR A 67 -35.34 12.36 33.80
C THR A 67 -35.89 11.12 34.50
N ALA A 68 -37.17 10.78 34.27
CA ALA A 68 -37.83 9.61 34.84
C ALA A 68 -37.21 8.26 34.36
N LEU A 69 -36.66 8.24 33.14
CA LEU A 69 -36.00 7.06 32.58
C LEU A 69 -34.64 6.78 33.23
N ILE A 70 -33.93 7.82 33.64
CA ILE A 70 -32.61 7.71 34.27
C ILE A 70 -32.76 7.18 35.69
N GLU A 71 -33.74 7.70 36.45
CA GLU A 71 -34.01 7.24 37.82
C GLU A 71 -34.47 5.78 37.88
N LYS A 72 -35.42 5.37 37.03
CA LYS A 72 -35.95 4.00 37.00
C LYS A 72 -34.90 2.96 36.57
N SER A 73 -34.00 3.34 35.66
CA SER A 73 -32.86 2.51 35.22
C SER A 73 -31.82 2.28 36.32
N LYS A 74 -31.67 3.24 37.24
CA LYS A 74 -30.75 3.15 38.38
C LYS A 74 -31.32 2.25 39.47
N GLU A 75 -32.59 2.45 39.82
CA GLU A 75 -33.30 1.67 40.85
C GLU A 75 -33.34 0.17 40.54
N LEU A 76 -33.68 -0.21 39.30
CA LEU A 76 -33.72 -1.62 38.89
C LEU A 76 -32.33 -2.29 38.88
N ARG A 77 -31.27 -1.51 38.67
CA ARG A 77 -29.89 -2.00 38.68
C ARG A 77 -29.42 -2.34 40.09
N GLU A 78 -29.66 -1.42 41.03
CA GLU A 78 -29.31 -1.62 42.45
C GLU A 78 -30.07 -2.83 43.04
N ARG A 79 -31.31 -3.04 42.62
CA ARG A 79 -32.15 -4.17 43.05
C ARG A 79 -31.67 -5.51 42.49
N LEU A 80 -31.22 -5.55 41.22
CA LEU A 80 -30.64 -6.75 40.61
C LEU A 80 -29.32 -7.16 41.30
N ASP A 81 -28.45 -6.18 41.58
CA ASP A 81 -27.16 -6.41 42.24
C ASP A 81 -27.32 -6.93 43.68
N GLY A 82 -28.37 -6.51 44.40
CA GLY A 82 -28.70 -7.03 45.73
C GLY A 82 -29.03 -8.53 45.72
N ILE A 83 -29.84 -8.99 44.76
CA ILE A 83 -30.29 -10.39 44.67
C ILE A 83 -29.14 -11.32 44.27
N VAL A 84 -28.25 -10.87 43.36
CA VAL A 84 -27.06 -11.64 42.97
C VAL A 84 -26.14 -11.91 44.17
N ASN A 85 -25.97 -10.93 45.06
CA ASN A 85 -25.16 -11.09 46.25
C ASN A 85 -25.76 -12.08 47.27
N GLU A 86 -27.09 -12.17 47.35
CA GLU A 86 -27.79 -13.11 48.22
C GLU A 86 -27.65 -14.57 47.73
N ILE A 87 -27.65 -14.78 46.41
CA ILE A 87 -27.50 -16.09 45.77
C ILE A 87 -26.08 -16.65 45.96
N LEU A 88 -25.06 -15.79 46.00
CA LEU A 88 -23.66 -16.18 46.20
C LEU A 88 -23.37 -16.73 47.61
N GLN A 89 -24.30 -16.62 48.56
CA GLN A 89 -24.13 -17.02 49.95
C GLN A 89 -24.82 -18.36 50.34
N ARG A 90 -25.48 -19.08 49.41
CA ARG A 90 -26.19 -20.35 49.69
C ARG A 90 -25.45 -21.61 49.20
N ASP A 91 -25.65 -22.73 49.91
CA ASP A 91 -25.00 -24.02 49.64
C ASP A 91 -25.62 -24.82 48.46
N PHE A 92 -24.77 -25.52 47.70
CA PHE A 92 -24.99 -25.95 46.31
C PHE A 92 -25.50 -27.40 46.11
N GLU A 93 -26.46 -27.88 46.92
CA GLU A 93 -27.04 -29.23 46.72
C GLU A 93 -28.19 -29.29 45.70
N ASP A 94 -28.82 -28.16 45.35
CA ASP A 94 -30.01 -28.09 44.49
C ASP A 94 -29.73 -27.63 43.04
N ILE A 95 -28.65 -28.14 42.44
CA ILE A 95 -28.18 -27.68 41.12
C ILE A 95 -29.11 -28.05 39.94
N ASN A 96 -30.05 -28.98 40.16
CA ASN A 96 -31.06 -29.33 39.14
C ASN A 96 -32.08 -28.21 38.90
N THR A 97 -32.31 -27.37 39.90
CA THR A 97 -33.23 -26.22 39.86
C THR A 97 -32.65 -25.04 39.07
N TYR A 98 -31.32 -24.92 39.00
CA TYR A 98 -30.61 -23.82 38.32
C TYR A 98 -30.37 -24.06 36.81
N SER A 99 -30.82 -25.19 36.28
CA SER A 99 -30.52 -25.62 34.91
C SER A 99 -31.19 -24.81 33.79
N MET A 100 -32.11 -23.90 34.11
CA MET A 100 -32.79 -23.08 33.10
C MET A 100 -32.15 -21.70 32.84
N ASN A 101 -31.38 -21.14 33.78
CA ASN A 101 -30.82 -19.78 33.63
C ASN A 101 -29.44 -19.63 34.30
N SER A 102 -28.38 -20.15 33.68
CA SER A 102 -27.03 -20.02 34.23
C SER A 102 -26.39 -18.65 33.88
N PRO A 103 -25.89 -17.86 34.85
CA PRO A 103 -25.15 -16.63 34.58
C PRO A 103 -23.89 -16.89 33.76
N LYS A 104 -23.57 -16.00 32.81
CA LYS A 104 -22.39 -16.08 31.94
C LYS A 104 -21.06 -16.21 32.73
N ASP A 105 -21.05 -15.66 33.95
CA ASP A 105 -19.91 -15.70 34.86
C ASP A 105 -19.73 -17.09 35.53
N LEU A 106 -20.81 -17.85 35.73
CA LEU A 106 -20.80 -19.21 36.26
C LEU A 106 -20.20 -20.20 35.25
N ILE A 107 -20.57 -20.09 33.97
CA ILE A 107 -20.00 -20.90 32.87
C ILE A 107 -18.49 -20.62 32.75
N THR A 108 -18.09 -19.35 32.89
CA THR A 108 -16.69 -18.92 32.79
C THR A 108 -15.86 -19.48 33.94
N LYS A 109 -16.38 -19.47 35.17
CA LYS A 109 -15.71 -20.06 36.36
C LYS A 109 -15.66 -21.59 36.32
N LEU A 110 -16.73 -22.25 35.89
CA LEU A 110 -16.77 -23.71 35.72
C LEU A 110 -15.78 -24.20 34.64
N ARG A 111 -15.61 -23.43 33.56
CA ARG A 111 -14.59 -23.69 32.51
C ARG A 111 -13.17 -23.65 33.06
N ILE A 112 -12.85 -22.67 33.92
CA ILE A 112 -11.52 -22.52 34.54
C ILE A 112 -11.21 -23.71 35.47
N ILE A 113 -12.22 -24.21 36.19
CA ILE A 113 -12.07 -25.33 37.13
C ILE A 113 -12.00 -26.68 36.38
N ALA A 114 -12.77 -26.86 35.30
CA ALA A 114 -12.70 -28.04 34.44
C ALA A 114 -11.33 -28.21 33.74
N LEU A 115 -10.69 -27.09 33.35
CA LEU A 115 -9.33 -27.07 32.80
C LEU A 115 -8.23 -27.51 33.79
N ARG A 116 -8.56 -27.60 35.09
CA ARG A 116 -7.66 -28.12 36.15
C ARG A 116 -7.80 -29.64 36.38
N GLY A 117 -8.53 -30.35 35.52
CA GLY A 117 -8.54 -31.82 35.50
C GLY A 117 -9.57 -32.51 36.41
N ASN A 118 -10.56 -31.80 36.94
CA ASN A 118 -11.59 -32.42 37.80
C ASN A 118 -12.75 -32.99 36.98
N ALA A 119 -12.85 -34.32 36.93
CA ALA A 119 -13.79 -35.06 36.07
C ALA A 119 -15.27 -34.73 36.32
N ARG A 120 -15.66 -34.45 37.58
CA ARG A 120 -17.05 -34.10 37.93
C ARG A 120 -17.49 -32.75 37.34
N PHE A 121 -16.61 -31.76 37.34
CA PHE A 121 -16.90 -30.42 36.82
C PHE A 121 -16.93 -30.38 35.29
N ASN A 122 -16.10 -31.21 34.64
CA ASN A 122 -16.11 -31.36 33.19
C ASN A 122 -17.45 -31.96 32.69
N GLN A 123 -18.02 -32.89 33.44
CA GLN A 123 -19.31 -33.51 33.13
C GLN A 123 -20.45 -32.49 33.22
N VAL A 124 -20.45 -31.64 34.25
CA VAL A 124 -21.44 -30.57 34.46
C VAL A 124 -21.36 -29.48 33.38
N TYR A 125 -20.15 -29.07 32.99
CA TYR A 125 -19.92 -28.09 31.92
C TYR A 125 -20.46 -28.58 30.56
N ASN A 126 -20.20 -29.83 30.19
CA ASN A 126 -20.63 -30.40 28.91
C ASN A 126 -22.15 -30.54 28.80
N ILE A 127 -22.84 -30.91 29.89
CA ILE A 127 -24.30 -31.03 29.92
C ILE A 127 -24.98 -29.67 29.73
N MET A 128 -24.46 -28.61 30.37
CA MET A 128 -24.99 -27.25 30.19
C MET A 128 -24.81 -26.72 28.76
N LEU A 129 -23.66 -26.97 28.15
CA LEU A 129 -23.33 -26.48 26.80
C LEU A 129 -24.18 -27.12 25.70
N GLY A 130 -24.54 -28.40 25.86
CA GLY A 130 -25.42 -29.11 24.92
C GLY A 130 -26.84 -28.55 24.89
N LYS A 131 -27.42 -28.24 26.06
CA LYS A 131 -28.79 -27.70 26.16
C LYS A 131 -28.91 -26.25 25.68
N ILE A 132 -27.89 -25.42 25.92
CA ILE A 132 -27.85 -24.02 25.42
C ILE A 132 -27.92 -23.98 23.89
N ARG A 133 -27.22 -24.88 23.20
CA ARG A 133 -27.24 -24.95 21.72
C ARG A 133 -28.60 -25.35 21.17
N GLN A 134 -29.31 -26.26 21.85
CA GLN A 134 -30.64 -26.70 21.45
C GLN A 134 -31.66 -25.57 21.56
N ASN A 135 -31.65 -24.82 22.67
CA ASN A 135 -32.58 -23.69 22.89
C ASN A 135 -32.31 -22.51 21.94
N PHE A 136 -31.04 -22.26 21.58
CA PHE A 136 -30.68 -21.21 20.63
C PHE A 136 -31.22 -21.48 19.21
N SER A 137 -31.23 -22.75 18.80
CA SER A 137 -31.81 -23.15 17.51
C SER A 137 -33.33 -22.96 17.47
N THR A 138 -34.03 -23.24 18.58
CA THR A 138 -35.49 -23.07 18.68
C THR A 138 -35.90 -21.60 18.75
N ALA A 139 -35.11 -20.75 19.42
CA ALA A 139 -35.37 -19.31 19.49
C ALA A 139 -35.16 -18.60 18.13
N ILE A 140 -34.18 -19.02 17.32
CA ILE A 140 -33.97 -18.48 15.97
C ILE A 140 -35.16 -18.78 15.04
N GLU A 141 -35.74 -19.98 15.15
CA GLU A 141 -36.95 -20.36 14.40
C GLU A 141 -38.18 -19.57 14.85
N GLN A 142 -38.33 -19.28 16.16
CA GLN A 142 -39.44 -18.49 16.70
C GLN A 142 -39.33 -16.98 16.39
N VAL A 143 -38.11 -16.42 16.37
CA VAL A 143 -37.85 -15.02 16.01
C VAL A 143 -38.05 -14.76 14.50
N ARG A 144 -37.80 -15.77 13.65
CA ARG A 144 -38.16 -15.71 12.22
C ARG A 144 -39.68 -15.71 11.99
N ALA A 145 -40.46 -16.28 12.92
CA ALA A 145 -41.92 -16.39 12.81
C ALA A 145 -42.69 -15.18 13.39
N ALA A 146 -42.09 -14.36 14.28
CA ALA A 146 -42.78 -13.30 15.01
C ALA A 146 -42.47 -11.87 14.48
N ALA A 147 -43.04 -11.55 13.32
CA ALA A 147 -43.67 -10.26 12.97
C ALA A 147 -43.29 -8.97 13.77
N LEU A 148 -42.10 -8.40 13.55
CA LEU A 148 -41.76 -7.04 14.01
C LEU A 148 -41.85 -5.97 12.90
N GLU A 149 -41.78 -6.35 11.61
CA GLU A 149 -41.81 -5.38 10.51
C GLU A 149 -43.21 -4.83 10.20
N GLU A 150 -44.29 -5.59 10.45
CA GLU A 150 -45.63 -5.19 10.00
C GLU A 150 -46.32 -4.17 10.93
N ARG A 151 -45.99 -4.17 12.23
CA ARG A 151 -46.61 -3.30 13.24
C ARG A 151 -45.97 -1.90 13.27
N VAL A 152 -44.64 -1.83 13.18
CA VAL A 152 -43.88 -0.58 13.16
C VAL A 152 -44.08 0.17 11.85
N ASN A 153 -44.13 -0.53 10.70
CA ASN A 153 -44.38 0.12 9.41
C ASN A 153 -45.81 0.68 9.29
N LYS A 154 -46.84 0.00 9.81
CA LYS A 154 -48.22 0.52 9.81
C LYS A 154 -48.40 1.78 10.65
N GLU A 155 -47.68 1.91 11.77
CA GLU A 155 -47.75 3.06 12.67
C GLU A 155 -46.92 4.25 12.14
N ILE A 156 -45.78 3.97 11.49
CA ILE A 156 -44.97 4.96 10.78
C ILE A 156 -45.71 5.48 9.54
N ASP A 157 -46.35 4.63 8.74
CA ASP A 157 -47.16 5.04 7.59
C ASP A 157 -48.39 5.86 7.98
N SER A 158 -49.03 5.52 9.12
CA SER A 158 -50.15 6.30 9.66
C SER A 158 -49.74 7.72 10.03
N LYS A 159 -48.55 7.89 10.62
CA LYS A 159 -48.05 9.22 11.03
C LYS A 159 -47.41 10.00 9.89
N LEU A 160 -46.76 9.33 8.93
CA LEU A 160 -46.25 9.95 7.70
C LEU A 160 -47.37 10.56 6.84
N LYS A 161 -48.56 9.94 6.84
CA LYS A 161 -49.78 10.48 6.17
C LYS A 161 -50.26 11.82 6.74
N ASP A 162 -50.01 12.10 8.02
CA ASP A 162 -50.44 13.33 8.69
C ASP A 162 -49.40 14.47 8.58
N ILE A 163 -48.16 14.16 8.21
CA ILE A 163 -47.02 15.09 8.25
C ILE A 163 -46.60 15.55 6.84
N LEU A 164 -46.78 14.72 5.81
CA LEU A 164 -46.45 15.07 4.44
C LEU A 164 -47.56 15.96 3.83
N PRO A 165 -47.25 17.15 3.30
CA PRO A 165 -48.25 18.10 2.80
C PRO A 165 -48.95 17.66 1.49
N PHE A 166 -48.61 16.48 0.97
CA PHE A 166 -49.22 15.88 -0.21
C PHE A 166 -49.47 14.39 0.04
N LYS A 167 -50.61 13.88 -0.45
CA LYS A 167 -51.02 12.48 -0.31
C LYS A 167 -50.03 11.57 -1.05
N VAL A 168 -49.14 10.89 -0.33
CA VAL A 168 -48.27 9.84 -0.91
C VAL A 168 -49.11 8.58 -1.06
N ASP A 169 -49.45 8.27 -2.31
CA ASP A 169 -50.20 7.08 -2.68
C ASP A 169 -49.24 5.88 -2.77
N ILE A 170 -49.16 5.12 -1.68
CA ILE A 170 -48.27 3.97 -1.52
C ILE A 170 -48.60 2.90 -2.58
N ASP A 171 -49.89 2.66 -2.84
CA ASP A 171 -50.34 1.69 -3.85
C ASP A 171 -49.85 2.12 -5.26
N LYS A 172 -49.94 3.41 -5.58
CA LYS A 172 -49.40 3.95 -6.82
C LYS A 172 -47.88 3.84 -6.91
N LEU A 173 -47.16 4.06 -5.81
CA LEU A 173 -45.70 3.91 -5.74
C LEU A 173 -45.26 2.45 -5.88
N GLU A 174 -45.95 1.51 -5.25
CA GLU A 174 -45.73 0.08 -5.42
C GLU A 174 -45.96 -0.34 -6.88
N GLU A 175 -47.05 0.12 -7.50
CA GLU A 175 -47.33 -0.14 -8.91
C GLU A 175 -46.29 0.48 -9.85
N GLU A 176 -45.82 1.71 -9.58
CA GLU A 176 -44.73 2.32 -10.33
C GLU A 176 -43.40 1.58 -10.16
N LEU A 177 -43.12 1.07 -8.95
CA LEU A 177 -41.94 0.29 -8.64
C LEU A 177 -41.99 -1.07 -9.35
N LYS A 178 -43.11 -1.79 -9.28
CA LYS A 178 -43.35 -3.05 -10.02
C LYS A 178 -43.15 -2.86 -11.51
N LYS A 179 -43.71 -1.79 -12.11
CA LYS A 179 -43.51 -1.45 -13.52
C LYS A 179 -42.04 -1.19 -13.86
N LYS A 180 -41.29 -0.50 -13.00
CA LYS A 180 -39.85 -0.24 -13.20
C LYS A 180 -39.04 -1.52 -13.11
N ILE A 181 -39.31 -2.39 -12.12
CA ILE A 181 -38.65 -3.68 -11.96
C ILE A 181 -38.97 -4.59 -13.15
N GLN A 182 -40.22 -4.64 -13.60
CA GLN A 182 -40.63 -5.42 -14.77
C GLN A 182 -39.97 -4.91 -16.05
N LYS A 183 -39.82 -3.59 -16.21
CA LYS A 183 -39.05 -3.00 -17.32
C LYS A 183 -37.58 -3.40 -17.27
N LEU A 184 -36.95 -3.37 -16.09
CA LEU A 184 -35.56 -3.81 -15.90
C LEU A 184 -35.40 -5.31 -16.20
N GLY A 185 -36.31 -6.16 -15.71
CA GLY A 185 -36.35 -7.59 -15.99
C GLY A 185 -36.52 -7.91 -17.46
N ALA A 186 -37.43 -7.20 -18.16
CA ALA A 186 -37.60 -7.33 -19.60
C ALA A 186 -36.36 -6.88 -20.39
N GLN A 187 -35.67 -5.82 -19.95
CA GLN A 187 -34.41 -5.37 -20.56
C GLN A 187 -33.29 -6.39 -20.35
N LEU A 188 -33.17 -6.97 -19.15
CA LEU A 188 -32.22 -8.04 -18.86
C LEU A 188 -32.47 -9.26 -19.76
N LEU A 189 -33.70 -9.74 -19.83
CA LEU A 189 -34.08 -10.86 -20.70
C LEU A 189 -33.86 -10.57 -22.19
N ALA A 190 -34.16 -9.35 -22.64
CA ALA A 190 -33.93 -8.95 -24.02
C ALA A 190 -32.44 -9.00 -24.39
N ILE A 191 -31.56 -8.62 -23.46
CA ILE A 191 -30.11 -8.73 -23.64
C ILE A 191 -29.68 -10.20 -23.61
N ALA A 192 -30.14 -10.98 -22.62
CA ALA A 192 -29.85 -12.42 -22.51
C ALA A 192 -30.25 -13.23 -23.75
N SER A 193 -31.28 -12.77 -24.47
CA SER A 193 -31.81 -13.43 -25.66
C SER A 193 -31.08 -13.07 -26.96
N LYS A 194 -30.10 -12.17 -26.92
CA LYS A 194 -29.31 -11.82 -28.11
C LYS A 194 -28.38 -12.97 -28.48
N GLY A 195 -28.31 -13.33 -29.76
CA GLY A 195 -27.46 -14.43 -30.23
C GLY A 195 -25.95 -14.17 -30.10
N GLU A 196 -25.52 -12.90 -30.07
CA GLU A 196 -24.16 -12.50 -29.70
C GLU A 196 -24.23 -11.28 -28.77
N LEU A 197 -23.43 -11.31 -27.70
CA LEU A 197 -23.29 -10.20 -26.76
C LEU A 197 -22.04 -9.39 -27.10
N SER A 198 -22.20 -8.09 -27.31
CA SER A 198 -21.06 -7.17 -27.32
C SER A 198 -20.56 -6.88 -25.89
N SER A 199 -19.39 -6.24 -25.78
CA SER A 199 -18.89 -5.74 -24.48
C SER A 199 -19.89 -4.77 -23.83
N ARG A 200 -20.52 -3.89 -24.63
CA ARG A 200 -21.58 -2.99 -24.17
C ARG A 200 -22.82 -3.73 -23.69
N ASP A 201 -23.22 -4.79 -24.38
CA ASP A 201 -24.35 -5.61 -23.97
C ASP A 201 -24.05 -6.35 -22.65
N SER A 202 -22.82 -6.83 -22.49
CA SER A 202 -22.37 -7.51 -21.28
C SER A 202 -22.33 -6.57 -20.07
N ASP A 203 -21.89 -5.32 -20.25
CA ASP A 203 -21.95 -4.28 -19.22
C ASP A 203 -23.39 -3.97 -18.80
N GLN A 204 -24.28 -3.82 -19.78
CA GLN A 204 -25.70 -3.57 -19.52
C GLN A 204 -26.35 -4.78 -18.82
N PHE A 205 -26.04 -6.00 -19.26
CA PHE A 205 -26.49 -7.23 -18.61
C PHE A 205 -26.06 -7.23 -17.13
N ARG A 206 -24.76 -7.04 -16.86
CA ARG A 206 -24.21 -7.02 -15.50
C ARG A 206 -24.87 -5.96 -14.63
N MET A 207 -25.05 -4.76 -15.16
CA MET A 207 -25.72 -3.67 -14.43
C MET A 207 -27.16 -4.04 -14.06
N PHE A 208 -27.96 -4.53 -15.02
CA PHE A 208 -29.34 -4.91 -14.75
C PHE A 208 -29.46 -6.13 -13.85
N TYR A 209 -28.61 -7.14 -14.06
CA TYR A 209 -28.54 -8.34 -13.23
C TYR A 209 -28.21 -7.99 -11.78
N ASN A 210 -27.18 -7.16 -11.54
CA ASN A 210 -26.79 -6.74 -10.19
C ASN A 210 -27.86 -5.87 -9.51
N HIS A 211 -28.51 -4.97 -10.27
CA HIS A 211 -29.62 -4.17 -9.75
C HIS A 211 -30.79 -5.06 -9.34
N LEU A 212 -31.21 -6.01 -10.18
CA LEU A 212 -32.29 -6.94 -9.87
C LEU A 212 -31.93 -7.88 -8.71
N ALA A 213 -30.71 -8.43 -8.68
CA ALA A 213 -30.23 -9.27 -7.59
C ALA A 213 -30.16 -8.53 -6.24
N SER A 214 -29.85 -7.23 -6.26
CA SER A 214 -29.88 -6.40 -5.06
C SER A 214 -31.30 -6.09 -4.60
N LEU A 215 -32.23 -5.94 -5.55
CA LEU A 215 -33.64 -5.66 -5.30
C LEU A 215 -34.43 -6.92 -4.87
N ASP A 216 -34.02 -8.11 -5.28
CA ASP A 216 -34.66 -9.41 -5.02
C ASP A 216 -35.10 -9.59 -3.56
N LYS A 217 -34.24 -9.18 -2.61
CA LYS A 217 -34.51 -9.24 -1.17
C LYS A 217 -35.69 -8.38 -0.72
N TYR A 218 -36.03 -7.35 -1.48
CA TYR A 218 -37.09 -6.37 -1.18
C TYR A 218 -38.34 -6.59 -2.01
N THR A 219 -38.22 -7.10 -3.24
CA THR A 219 -39.38 -7.28 -4.14
C THR A 219 -40.37 -8.32 -3.64
N ALA A 220 -39.88 -9.34 -2.91
CA ALA A 220 -40.75 -10.32 -2.25
C ALA A 220 -41.74 -9.66 -1.26
N ARG A 221 -41.37 -8.54 -0.63
CA ARG A 221 -42.21 -7.84 0.36
C ARG A 221 -43.39 -7.11 -0.25
N ILE A 222 -43.29 -6.72 -1.52
CA ILE A 222 -44.37 -6.08 -2.30
C ILE A 222 -45.11 -7.07 -3.21
N GLY A 223 -44.92 -8.38 -2.98
CA GLY A 223 -45.55 -9.45 -3.76
C GLY A 223 -45.09 -9.52 -5.22
N PHE A 224 -43.85 -9.10 -5.52
CA PHE A 224 -43.27 -9.15 -6.86
C PHE A 224 -42.08 -10.11 -6.91
N ASP A 225 -42.18 -11.15 -7.73
CA ASP A 225 -41.10 -12.10 -7.96
C ASP A 225 -40.13 -11.54 -9.02
N ALA A 226 -39.06 -10.88 -8.57
CA ALA A 226 -37.99 -10.43 -9.45
C ALA A 226 -37.01 -11.57 -9.79
N ARG A 227 -36.98 -12.63 -8.99
CA ARG A 227 -36.07 -13.77 -9.14
C ARG A 227 -36.29 -14.51 -10.45
N GLN A 228 -37.55 -14.65 -10.88
CA GLN A 228 -37.89 -15.25 -12.16
C GLN A 228 -37.12 -14.64 -13.35
N PHE A 229 -36.83 -13.34 -13.34
CA PHE A 229 -36.09 -12.68 -14.41
C PHE A 229 -34.60 -12.99 -14.37
N LEU A 230 -34.04 -13.13 -13.17
CA LEU A 230 -32.65 -13.55 -12.98
C LEU A 230 -32.49 -14.98 -13.48
N ASP A 231 -33.28 -15.91 -12.96
CA ASP A 231 -33.18 -17.34 -13.28
C ASP A 231 -33.40 -17.60 -14.78
N ALA A 232 -34.41 -16.96 -15.39
CA ALA A 232 -34.66 -17.09 -16.84
C ALA A 232 -33.56 -16.43 -17.70
N SER A 233 -32.87 -15.41 -17.18
CA SER A 233 -31.71 -14.82 -17.88
C SER A 233 -30.46 -15.71 -17.75
N GLU A 234 -30.26 -16.36 -16.61
CA GLU A 234 -29.18 -17.33 -16.40
C GLU A 234 -29.32 -18.51 -17.35
N GLU A 235 -30.52 -19.11 -17.42
CA GLU A 235 -30.83 -20.24 -18.29
C GLU A 235 -30.45 -19.93 -19.76
N LYS A 236 -30.84 -18.76 -20.27
CA LYS A 236 -30.52 -18.35 -21.64
C LYS A 236 -29.03 -18.19 -21.89
N ILE A 237 -28.27 -17.64 -20.94
CA ILE A 237 -26.82 -17.51 -21.08
C ILE A 237 -26.17 -18.90 -21.07
N PHE A 238 -26.59 -19.79 -20.18
CA PHE A 238 -26.07 -21.16 -20.15
C PHE A 238 -26.43 -21.96 -21.40
N ASP A 239 -27.63 -21.81 -21.95
CA ASP A 239 -28.02 -22.43 -23.22
C ASP A 239 -27.08 -22.03 -24.36
N GLN A 240 -26.68 -20.76 -24.42
CA GLN A 240 -25.70 -20.28 -25.40
C GLN A 240 -24.32 -20.93 -25.19
N VAL A 241 -23.84 -20.97 -23.95
CA VAL A 241 -22.56 -21.61 -23.61
C VAL A 241 -22.58 -23.11 -23.94
N MET A 242 -23.67 -23.81 -23.65
CA MET A 242 -23.86 -25.22 -23.97
C MET A 242 -23.96 -25.47 -25.48
N SER A 243 -24.60 -24.56 -26.22
CA SER A 243 -24.61 -24.62 -27.69
C SER A 243 -23.20 -24.49 -28.27
N LEU A 244 -22.38 -23.56 -27.74
CA LEU A 244 -20.98 -23.42 -28.14
C LEU A 244 -20.16 -24.68 -27.80
N SER A 245 -20.36 -25.24 -26.61
CA SER A 245 -19.74 -26.51 -26.20
C SER A 245 -20.07 -27.65 -27.16
N LYS A 246 -21.35 -27.81 -27.50
CA LYS A 246 -21.80 -28.83 -28.46
C LYS A 246 -21.19 -28.62 -29.85
N GLU A 247 -21.09 -27.38 -30.30
CA GLU A 247 -20.47 -27.06 -31.59
C GLU A 247 -18.98 -27.43 -31.61
N ILE A 248 -18.23 -27.13 -30.53
CA ILE A 248 -16.82 -27.53 -30.38
C ILE A 248 -16.68 -29.05 -30.48
N ARG A 249 -17.52 -29.81 -29.76
CA ARG A 249 -17.50 -31.27 -29.77
C ARG A 249 -17.79 -31.86 -31.16
N SER A 250 -18.62 -31.19 -31.96
CA SER A 250 -18.98 -31.64 -33.33
C SER A 250 -17.98 -31.22 -34.41
N SER A 251 -17.16 -30.21 -34.15
CA SER A 251 -16.20 -29.63 -35.11
C SER A 251 -14.75 -29.86 -34.67
N SER A 252 -14.46 -30.95 -33.95
CA SER A 252 -13.15 -31.18 -33.29
C SER A 252 -11.96 -31.17 -34.24
N SER A 253 -12.16 -31.54 -35.51
CA SER A 253 -11.12 -31.54 -36.54
C SER A 253 -10.80 -30.15 -37.13
N ASP A 254 -11.62 -29.12 -36.88
CA ASP A 254 -11.42 -27.75 -37.38
C ASP A 254 -10.81 -26.86 -36.29
N VAL A 255 -9.49 -26.91 -36.17
CA VAL A 255 -8.73 -26.23 -35.11
C VAL A 255 -8.96 -24.70 -35.07
N PRO A 256 -8.96 -23.95 -36.20
CA PRO A 256 -9.28 -22.52 -36.19
C PRO A 256 -10.70 -22.22 -35.68
N LYS A 257 -11.69 -23.05 -36.05
CA LYS A 257 -13.06 -22.88 -35.60
C LYS A 257 -13.18 -23.15 -34.10
N VAL A 258 -12.55 -24.20 -33.60
CA VAL A 258 -12.50 -24.52 -32.16
C VAL A 258 -11.86 -23.38 -31.36
N ALA A 259 -10.75 -22.80 -31.83
CA ALA A 259 -10.10 -21.65 -31.18
C ALA A 259 -11.04 -20.46 -31.05
N LYS A 260 -11.81 -20.15 -32.11
CA LYS A 260 -12.79 -19.06 -32.11
C LYS A 260 -13.93 -19.31 -31.12
N LEU A 261 -14.45 -20.54 -31.07
CA LEU A 261 -15.54 -20.91 -30.16
C LEU A 261 -15.11 -20.89 -28.69
N LEU A 262 -13.91 -21.40 -28.38
CA LEU A 262 -13.32 -21.33 -27.04
C LEU A 262 -13.08 -19.88 -26.60
N THR A 263 -12.59 -19.02 -27.49
CA THR A 263 -12.41 -17.58 -27.23
C THR A 263 -13.74 -16.91 -26.93
N LYS A 264 -14.83 -17.29 -27.62
CA LYS A 264 -16.19 -16.81 -27.33
C LYS A 264 -16.66 -17.25 -25.94
N MET A 265 -16.51 -18.52 -25.58
CA MET A 265 -16.86 -19.00 -24.23
C MET A 265 -16.08 -18.25 -23.15
N LYS A 266 -14.79 -18.02 -23.36
CA LYS A 266 -13.96 -17.25 -22.43
C LYS A 266 -14.38 -15.78 -22.32
N PHE A 267 -14.81 -15.17 -23.43
CA PHE A 267 -15.39 -13.84 -23.42
C PHE A 267 -16.63 -13.76 -22.52
N PHE A 268 -17.51 -14.77 -22.53
CA PHE A 268 -18.64 -14.83 -21.59
C PHE A 268 -18.16 -14.92 -20.14
N ALA A 269 -17.19 -15.78 -19.83
CA ALA A 269 -16.66 -15.92 -18.47
C ALA A 269 -16.05 -14.60 -17.92
N GLU A 270 -15.30 -13.86 -18.75
CA GLU A 270 -14.65 -12.61 -18.34
C GLU A 270 -15.63 -11.43 -18.21
N ASN A 271 -16.61 -11.32 -19.11
CA ASN A 271 -17.53 -10.18 -19.13
C ASN A 271 -18.78 -10.40 -18.27
N LEU A 272 -19.14 -11.66 -17.98
CA LEU A 272 -20.22 -12.06 -17.09
C LEU A 272 -19.64 -12.77 -15.86
N SER A 273 -18.86 -12.02 -15.07
CA SER A 273 -18.11 -12.55 -13.92
C SER A 273 -18.96 -13.25 -12.85
N MET A 274 -20.28 -13.06 -12.83
CA MET A 274 -21.20 -13.79 -11.96
C MET A 274 -21.34 -15.28 -12.33
N PHE A 275 -20.94 -15.67 -13.55
CA PHE A 275 -21.01 -17.04 -14.06
C PHE A 275 -19.63 -17.65 -14.33
N ASP A 276 -18.56 -16.97 -13.94
CA ASP A 276 -17.17 -17.32 -14.26
C ASP A 276 -16.80 -18.76 -13.94
N ASN A 277 -17.10 -19.23 -12.73
CA ASN A 277 -16.75 -20.57 -12.26
C ASN A 277 -17.42 -21.65 -13.12
N LYS A 278 -18.74 -21.56 -13.32
CA LYS A 278 -19.50 -22.55 -14.10
C LYS A 278 -19.05 -22.59 -15.57
N ILE A 279 -18.79 -21.42 -16.18
CA ILE A 279 -18.35 -21.36 -17.57
C ILE A 279 -16.91 -21.91 -17.70
N ASN A 280 -16.02 -21.57 -16.78
CA ASN A 280 -14.64 -22.09 -16.79
C ASN A 280 -14.58 -23.60 -16.55
N GLU A 281 -15.45 -24.16 -15.69
CA GLU A 281 -15.61 -25.61 -15.51
C GLU A 281 -15.99 -26.32 -16.81
N GLU A 282 -16.96 -25.78 -17.58
CA GLU A 282 -17.33 -26.34 -18.88
C GLU A 282 -16.19 -26.22 -19.91
N ILE A 283 -15.43 -25.12 -19.89
CA ILE A 283 -14.23 -24.97 -20.74
C ILE A 283 -13.19 -26.05 -20.40
N ASP A 284 -12.94 -26.31 -19.11
CA ASP A 284 -12.01 -27.36 -18.68
C ASP A 284 -12.46 -28.77 -19.11
N GLU A 285 -13.76 -29.07 -18.99
CA GLU A 285 -14.37 -30.32 -19.44
C GLU A 285 -14.17 -30.52 -20.95
N ILE A 286 -14.45 -29.50 -21.76
CA ILE A 286 -14.28 -29.54 -23.22
C ILE A 286 -12.82 -29.73 -23.61
N LEU A 287 -11.90 -28.96 -23.01
CA LEU A 287 -10.46 -29.06 -23.30
C LEU A 287 -9.91 -30.44 -22.95
N LYS A 288 -10.42 -31.05 -21.87
CA LYS A 288 -10.06 -32.43 -21.48
C LYS A 288 -10.54 -33.44 -22.51
N ILE A 289 -11.79 -33.35 -22.96
CA ILE A 289 -12.35 -34.23 -24.01
C ILE A 289 -11.60 -34.04 -25.33
N TYR A 290 -11.36 -32.79 -25.73
CA TYR A 290 -10.66 -32.44 -26.97
C TYR A 290 -9.23 -33.02 -26.98
N LYS A 291 -8.50 -32.89 -25.87
CA LYS A 291 -7.16 -33.48 -25.70
C LYS A 291 -7.17 -35.01 -25.81
N GLN A 292 -8.21 -35.68 -25.31
CA GLN A 292 -8.35 -37.14 -25.41
C GLN A 292 -8.68 -37.60 -26.83
N GLN A 293 -9.46 -36.83 -27.58
CA GLN A 293 -9.90 -37.17 -28.95
C GLN A 293 -8.82 -36.92 -30.00
N GLU A 294 -8.22 -35.72 -29.99
CA GLU A 294 -7.33 -35.25 -31.08
C GLU A 294 -5.83 -35.38 -30.75
N GLY A 295 -5.51 -35.65 -29.48
CA GLY A 295 -4.13 -35.84 -29.02
C GLY A 295 -3.32 -34.53 -28.83
N PRO A 296 -2.07 -34.66 -28.33
CA PRO A 296 -1.27 -33.51 -27.90
C PRO A 296 -0.74 -32.64 -29.05
N ALA A 297 -0.52 -33.19 -30.23
CA ALA A 297 -0.02 -32.43 -31.39
C ALA A 297 -1.07 -31.45 -31.95
N VAL A 298 -2.35 -31.84 -31.98
CA VAL A 298 -3.45 -30.96 -32.40
C VAL A 298 -3.74 -29.90 -31.35
N LEU A 299 -3.57 -30.25 -30.06
CA LEU A 299 -3.67 -29.29 -28.95
C LEU A 299 -2.62 -28.16 -29.07
N MET A 300 -1.39 -28.49 -29.48
CA MET A 300 -0.34 -27.51 -29.75
C MET A 300 -0.72 -26.55 -30.89
N GLN A 301 -1.35 -27.06 -31.96
CA GLN A 301 -1.84 -26.19 -33.05
C GLN A 301 -2.95 -25.25 -32.58
N LEU A 302 -3.85 -25.74 -31.71
CA LEU A 302 -4.92 -24.95 -31.12
C LEU A 302 -4.36 -23.80 -30.27
N THR A 303 -3.38 -24.06 -29.41
CA THR A 303 -2.77 -23.04 -28.56
C THR A 303 -2.00 -22.01 -29.36
N MET A 304 -1.27 -22.39 -30.41
CA MET A 304 -0.62 -21.42 -31.32
C MET A 304 -1.60 -20.44 -31.98
N ILE A 305 -2.86 -20.83 -32.21
CA ILE A 305 -3.90 -19.93 -32.71
C ILE A 305 -4.44 -19.05 -31.58
N LEU A 306 -4.73 -19.63 -30.41
CA LEU A 306 -5.24 -18.91 -29.24
C LEU A 306 -4.26 -17.83 -28.73
N GLU A 307 -2.96 -18.11 -28.76
CA GLU A 307 -1.88 -17.20 -28.34
C GLU A 307 -1.88 -15.85 -29.06
N LYS A 308 -2.47 -15.77 -30.26
CA LYS A 308 -2.55 -14.54 -31.06
C LYS A 308 -3.51 -13.50 -30.49
N THR A 309 -4.30 -13.85 -29.48
CA THR A 309 -5.29 -12.97 -28.85
C THR A 309 -5.08 -12.91 -27.34
N ASP A 310 -5.38 -11.77 -26.71
CA ASP A 310 -5.24 -11.61 -25.26
C ASP A 310 -6.16 -12.56 -24.46
N ILE A 311 -7.37 -12.80 -24.97
CA ILE A 311 -8.34 -13.73 -24.35
C ILE A 311 -7.84 -15.17 -24.47
N GLY A 312 -7.34 -15.59 -25.64
CA GLY A 312 -6.78 -16.93 -25.81
C GLY A 312 -5.50 -17.15 -24.99
N ALA A 313 -4.69 -16.10 -24.82
CA ALA A 313 -3.54 -16.09 -23.92
C ALA A 313 -3.91 -16.33 -22.44
N ARG A 314 -5.04 -15.78 -21.97
CA ARG A 314 -5.55 -16.03 -20.61
C ARG A 314 -6.15 -17.43 -20.48
N LEU A 315 -6.86 -17.89 -21.50
CA LEU A 315 -7.39 -19.25 -21.59
C LEU A 315 -6.27 -20.29 -21.42
N ILE A 316 -5.13 -20.09 -22.08
CA ILE A 316 -3.98 -20.99 -21.93
C ILE A 316 -3.43 -21.01 -20.50
N SER A 317 -3.38 -19.86 -19.81
CA SER A 317 -2.80 -19.78 -18.47
C SER A 317 -3.72 -20.25 -17.33
N GLU A 318 -5.03 -20.19 -17.54
CA GLU A 318 -6.03 -20.46 -16.48
C GLU A 318 -6.53 -21.90 -16.48
N HIS A 319 -6.41 -22.62 -17.60
CA HIS A 319 -6.99 -23.96 -17.76
C HIS A 319 -5.92 -25.06 -17.68
N SER A 320 -6.07 -25.97 -16.70
CA SER A 320 -5.07 -26.99 -16.36
C SER A 320 -4.71 -27.94 -17.51
N SER A 321 -5.67 -28.24 -18.40
CA SER A 321 -5.46 -29.08 -19.59
C SER A 321 -4.41 -28.51 -20.55
N LEU A 322 -4.20 -27.19 -20.51
CA LEU A 322 -3.26 -26.42 -21.34
C LEU A 322 -1.97 -26.02 -20.59
N SER A 323 -1.75 -26.50 -19.36
CA SER A 323 -0.59 -26.08 -18.55
C SER A 323 0.74 -26.28 -19.27
N GLY A 324 0.90 -27.37 -20.03
CA GLY A 324 2.10 -27.64 -20.84
C GLY A 324 2.39 -26.57 -21.89
N GLU A 325 1.34 -26.03 -22.51
CA GLU A 325 1.44 -24.99 -23.53
C GLU A 325 1.73 -23.62 -22.90
N ASP A 326 1.12 -23.33 -21.74
CA ASP A 326 1.47 -22.13 -20.97
C ASP A 326 2.95 -22.14 -20.56
N TRP A 327 3.49 -23.32 -20.21
CA TRP A 327 4.92 -23.47 -19.91
C TRP A 327 5.81 -23.20 -21.13
N ARG A 328 5.52 -23.81 -22.29
CA ARG A 328 6.24 -23.55 -23.54
C ARG A 328 6.25 -22.06 -23.87
N ARG A 329 5.07 -21.43 -23.79
CA ARG A 329 4.88 -20.01 -24.05
C ARG A 329 5.67 -19.10 -23.10
N ARG A 330 5.65 -19.40 -21.79
CA ARG A 330 6.45 -18.64 -20.80
C ARG A 330 7.93 -18.73 -21.10
N ARG A 331 8.44 -19.92 -21.45
CA ARG A 331 9.83 -20.11 -21.87
C ARG A 331 10.18 -19.28 -23.10
N GLU A 332 9.35 -19.31 -24.15
CA GLU A 332 9.59 -18.54 -25.38
C GLU A 332 9.64 -17.03 -25.11
N LYS A 333 8.73 -16.52 -24.27
CA LYS A 333 8.73 -15.10 -23.87
C LYS A 333 9.96 -14.69 -23.05
N MET A 334 10.58 -15.63 -22.35
CA MET A 334 11.72 -15.41 -21.46
C MET A 334 13.08 -15.65 -22.15
N GLN A 335 13.12 -15.85 -23.47
CA GLN A 335 14.36 -16.14 -24.21
C GLN A 335 15.50 -15.12 -23.97
N ASN A 336 15.17 -13.84 -23.76
CA ASN A 336 16.17 -12.83 -23.44
C ASN A 336 16.83 -13.07 -22.05
N GLN A 337 16.10 -13.65 -21.10
CA GLN A 337 16.60 -14.00 -19.76
C GLN A 337 17.44 -15.28 -19.75
N ASP A 338 17.47 -16.02 -20.87
CA ASP A 338 18.40 -17.12 -21.10
C ASP A 338 19.73 -16.65 -21.71
N ASN A 339 19.85 -15.36 -22.06
CA ASN A 339 21.09 -14.78 -22.56
C ASN A 339 21.97 -14.26 -21.40
N LEU A 340 23.14 -14.89 -21.23
CA LEU A 340 24.09 -14.54 -20.18
C LEU A 340 24.61 -13.10 -20.27
N GLU A 341 24.96 -12.63 -21.47
CA GLU A 341 25.48 -11.28 -21.66
C GLU A 341 24.42 -10.22 -21.35
N TYR A 342 23.18 -10.48 -21.74
CA TYR A 342 22.06 -9.59 -21.44
C TYR A 342 21.84 -9.46 -19.94
N VAL A 343 21.72 -10.58 -19.21
CA VAL A 343 21.46 -10.56 -17.76
C VAL A 343 22.62 -9.94 -17.00
N LEU A 344 23.88 -10.21 -17.38
CA LEU A 344 25.04 -9.59 -16.74
C LEU A 344 25.10 -8.08 -16.94
N LYS A 345 24.64 -7.58 -18.09
CA LYS A 345 24.61 -6.13 -18.40
C LYS A 345 23.53 -5.39 -17.60
N GLU A 346 22.37 -6.02 -17.40
CA GLU A 346 21.26 -5.44 -16.65
C GLU A 346 21.40 -5.59 -15.12
N LEU A 347 22.40 -6.35 -14.65
CA LEU A 347 22.63 -6.58 -13.23
C LEU A 347 23.14 -5.31 -12.55
N ALA A 348 22.35 -4.78 -11.60
CA ALA A 348 22.69 -3.60 -10.81
C ALA A 348 22.79 -3.94 -9.32
N GLY A 349 23.72 -3.29 -8.61
CA GLY A 349 23.91 -3.51 -7.18
C GLY A 349 25.33 -3.20 -6.72
N ASP A 350 25.57 -3.45 -5.43
CA ASP A 350 26.87 -3.20 -4.83
C ASP A 350 27.87 -4.29 -5.20
N ASP A 351 29.07 -3.85 -5.58
CA ASP A 351 30.26 -4.68 -5.65
C ASP A 351 30.11 -5.98 -6.48
N ILE A 352 29.82 -5.82 -7.77
CA ILE A 352 29.56 -6.92 -8.70
C ILE A 352 30.81 -7.20 -9.55
N THR A 353 31.22 -8.46 -9.59
CA THR A 353 32.27 -8.96 -10.50
C THR A 353 31.63 -9.87 -11.56
N THR A 354 31.28 -9.28 -12.70
CA THR A 354 30.58 -9.96 -13.79
C THR A 354 31.36 -11.14 -14.37
N ASP A 355 32.69 -11.06 -14.41
CA ASP A 355 33.55 -12.13 -14.96
C ASP A 355 33.51 -13.41 -14.10
N VAL A 356 33.48 -13.26 -12.78
CA VAL A 356 33.36 -14.38 -11.84
C VAL A 356 32.00 -15.04 -11.99
N LEU A 357 30.93 -14.23 -12.05
CA LEU A 357 29.57 -14.73 -12.26
C LEU A 357 29.43 -15.46 -13.61
N ALA A 358 30.02 -14.93 -14.68
CA ALA A 358 30.05 -15.56 -16.00
C ALA A 358 30.76 -16.91 -15.97
N THR A 359 31.94 -16.99 -15.35
CA THR A 359 32.74 -18.23 -15.23
C THR A 359 32.00 -19.30 -14.42
N CYS A 360 31.44 -18.91 -13.28
CA CYS A 360 30.61 -19.82 -12.46
C CYS A 360 29.39 -20.31 -13.25
N TYR A 361 28.72 -19.43 -13.99
CA TYR A 361 27.55 -19.82 -14.79
C TYR A 361 27.92 -20.78 -15.93
N GLN A 362 29.04 -20.57 -16.62
CA GLN A 362 29.53 -21.48 -17.65
C GLN A 362 29.81 -22.88 -17.09
N THR A 363 30.43 -22.95 -15.91
CA THR A 363 30.69 -24.23 -15.21
C THR A 363 29.38 -24.94 -14.86
N PHE A 364 28.43 -24.20 -14.29
CA PHE A 364 27.08 -24.69 -14.02
C PHE A 364 26.42 -25.23 -15.30
N ARG A 365 26.43 -24.45 -16.38
CA ARG A 365 25.73 -24.75 -17.62
C ARG A 365 26.28 -26.00 -18.30
N ALA A 366 27.60 -26.11 -18.42
CA ALA A 366 28.26 -27.27 -19.01
C ALA A 366 27.92 -28.57 -18.24
N THR A 367 27.98 -28.52 -16.92
CA THR A 367 27.63 -29.66 -16.05
C THR A 367 26.16 -30.04 -16.20
N TYR A 368 25.26 -29.04 -16.17
CA TYR A 368 23.83 -29.26 -16.27
C TYR A 368 23.42 -29.86 -17.63
N ASP A 369 23.94 -29.34 -18.74
CA ASP A 369 23.61 -29.82 -20.09
C ASP A 369 24.11 -31.25 -20.32
N ASP A 370 25.28 -31.63 -19.78
CA ASP A 370 25.80 -33.00 -19.81
C ASP A 370 24.87 -33.97 -19.04
N LEU A 371 24.50 -33.63 -17.81
CA LEU A 371 23.61 -34.44 -16.98
C LEU A 371 22.26 -34.70 -17.66
N ILE A 372 21.63 -33.64 -18.18
CA ILE A 372 20.34 -33.75 -18.88
C ILE A 372 20.47 -34.60 -20.14
N SER A 373 21.49 -34.35 -20.98
CA SER A 373 21.66 -35.07 -22.25
C SER A 373 21.91 -36.56 -22.03
N ARG A 374 22.74 -36.91 -21.02
CA ARG A 374 23.04 -38.30 -20.67
C ARG A 374 21.80 -39.04 -20.17
N ILE A 375 21.03 -38.44 -19.27
CA ILE A 375 19.86 -39.09 -18.67
C ILE A 375 18.70 -39.18 -19.65
N LEU A 376 18.40 -38.11 -20.39
CA LEU A 376 17.34 -38.14 -21.42
C LEU A 376 17.69 -39.09 -22.56
N GLY A 377 18.97 -39.18 -22.96
CA GLY A 377 19.41 -40.12 -24.00
C GLY A 377 19.16 -41.59 -23.64
N VAL A 378 19.39 -41.97 -22.38
CA VAL A 378 19.08 -43.33 -21.89
C VAL A 378 17.58 -43.52 -21.70
N PHE A 379 16.89 -42.50 -21.20
CA PHE A 379 15.45 -42.53 -20.94
C PHE A 379 14.62 -42.68 -22.22
N ASP A 380 14.98 -41.97 -23.30
CA ASP A 380 14.33 -42.07 -24.60
C ASP A 380 14.48 -43.47 -25.22
N GLN A 381 15.58 -44.17 -24.93
CA GLN A 381 15.83 -45.54 -25.41
C GLN A 381 14.99 -46.59 -24.66
N LYS A 382 14.78 -46.42 -23.35
CA LYS A 382 14.08 -47.41 -22.51
C LYS A 382 12.55 -47.33 -22.59
N LYS A 383 11.97 -46.25 -23.15
CA LYS A 383 10.51 -46.00 -23.20
C LYS A 383 9.81 -46.06 -21.83
N ASP A 384 10.52 -45.78 -20.75
CA ASP A 384 9.95 -45.70 -19.40
C ASP A 384 9.11 -44.43 -19.22
N ASN A 385 8.18 -44.42 -18.26
CA ASN A 385 7.33 -43.26 -17.96
C ASN A 385 8.04 -42.19 -17.09
N GLU A 386 9.06 -42.56 -16.30
CA GLU A 386 9.84 -41.63 -15.47
C GLU A 386 11.35 -41.91 -15.56
N PRO A 387 12.21 -40.87 -15.53
CA PRO A 387 13.66 -41.05 -15.57
C PRO A 387 14.17 -41.62 -14.24
N ASP A 388 15.12 -42.56 -14.32
CA ASP A 388 15.84 -43.06 -13.15
C ASP A 388 16.82 -41.98 -12.64
N LEU A 389 16.60 -41.52 -11.42
CA LEU A 389 17.36 -40.44 -10.78
C LEU A 389 18.32 -40.93 -9.70
N GLU A 390 18.39 -42.23 -9.43
CA GLU A 390 19.16 -42.76 -8.29
C GLU A 390 20.64 -42.38 -8.39
N VAL A 391 21.21 -42.55 -9.59
CA VAL A 391 22.61 -42.17 -9.87
C VAL A 391 22.84 -40.67 -9.65
N LEU A 392 21.95 -39.82 -10.14
CA LEU A 392 22.06 -38.36 -10.01
C LEU A 392 21.95 -37.91 -8.55
N ILE A 393 21.02 -38.49 -7.79
CA ILE A 393 20.83 -38.21 -6.36
C ILE A 393 22.07 -38.64 -5.56
N ASN A 394 22.63 -39.82 -5.85
CA ASN A 394 23.85 -40.31 -5.20
C ASN A 394 25.06 -39.42 -5.51
N GLN A 395 25.21 -38.95 -6.76
CA GLN A 395 26.24 -37.98 -7.14
C GLN A 395 26.06 -36.65 -6.41
N THR A 396 24.83 -36.16 -6.29
CA THR A 396 24.51 -34.92 -5.54
C THR A 396 24.92 -35.05 -4.08
N LYS A 397 24.58 -36.16 -3.42
CA LYS A 397 24.95 -36.42 -2.01
C LYS A 397 26.46 -36.57 -1.83
N ALA A 398 27.14 -37.24 -2.77
CA ALA A 398 28.59 -37.37 -2.75
C ALA A 398 29.29 -36.01 -2.86
N LEU A 399 28.82 -35.13 -3.74
CA LEU A 399 29.34 -33.78 -3.89
C LEU A 399 29.20 -32.99 -2.58
N VAL A 400 28.03 -33.05 -1.94
CA VAL A 400 27.78 -32.41 -0.63
C VAL A 400 28.71 -32.95 0.46
N ALA A 401 28.97 -34.26 0.47
CA ALA A 401 29.87 -34.90 1.43
C ALA A 401 31.33 -34.43 1.28
N THR A 402 31.77 -34.04 0.07
CA THR A 402 33.14 -33.50 -0.12
C THR A 402 33.37 -32.15 0.55
N VAL A 403 32.29 -31.43 0.88
CA VAL A 403 32.34 -30.07 1.42
C VAL A 403 31.87 -29.96 2.88
N THR A 404 31.15 -30.96 3.39
CA THR A 404 30.75 -31.03 4.80
C THR A 404 31.81 -31.73 5.66
N LYS A 405 32.70 -30.95 6.30
CA LYS A 405 33.78 -31.50 7.15
C LYS A 405 33.29 -32.02 8.52
N LYS A 406 32.15 -31.53 9.04
CA LYS A 406 31.50 -31.96 10.30
C LYS A 406 29.97 -31.83 10.19
N PRO A 407 29.20 -32.68 10.89
CA PRO A 407 27.75 -32.48 11.01
C PRO A 407 27.46 -31.10 11.64
N ASN A 408 26.51 -30.35 11.07
CA ASN A 408 26.03 -29.06 11.57
C ASN A 408 27.06 -27.92 11.66
N THR A 409 28.23 -28.04 11.01
CA THR A 409 29.18 -26.92 10.91
C THR A 409 29.40 -26.56 9.45
N ILE A 410 28.81 -25.44 9.02
CA ILE A 410 29.03 -24.93 7.66
C ILE A 410 30.27 -24.05 7.67
N ILE A 411 31.24 -24.36 6.82
CA ILE A 411 32.38 -23.49 6.55
C ILE A 411 32.13 -22.87 5.17
N TRP A 412 31.86 -21.58 5.12
CA TRP A 412 31.49 -20.87 3.88
C TRP A 412 32.72 -20.35 3.11
N ASP A 413 33.74 -21.20 2.96
CA ASP A 413 35.03 -20.84 2.39
C ASP A 413 35.05 -20.86 0.84
N HIS A 414 36.18 -20.48 0.25
CA HIS A 414 36.38 -20.52 -1.20
C HIS A 414 36.23 -21.92 -1.80
N SER A 415 36.68 -22.96 -1.08
CA SER A 415 36.58 -24.34 -1.57
C SER A 415 35.13 -24.80 -1.70
N PHE A 416 34.25 -24.32 -0.81
CA PHE A 416 32.82 -24.53 -0.91
C PHE A 416 32.19 -23.77 -2.09
N LYS A 417 32.51 -22.48 -2.22
CA LYS A 417 31.96 -21.63 -3.30
C LYS A 417 32.32 -22.13 -4.69
N ASP A 418 33.50 -22.70 -4.87
CA ASP A 418 33.94 -23.28 -6.14
C ASP A 418 33.10 -24.51 -6.53
N LYS A 419 32.46 -25.18 -5.57
CA LYS A 419 31.57 -26.33 -5.80
C LYS A 419 30.10 -25.98 -5.98
N ILE A 420 29.69 -24.75 -5.66
CA ILE A 420 28.31 -24.30 -5.82
C ILE A 420 27.78 -24.43 -7.25
N PRO A 421 28.51 -24.05 -8.33
CA PRO A 421 28.02 -24.22 -9.69
C PRO A 421 27.70 -25.68 -10.04
N GLU A 422 28.54 -26.61 -9.62
CA GLU A 422 28.35 -28.06 -9.84
C GLU A 422 27.15 -28.57 -9.03
N LEU A 423 27.00 -28.14 -7.78
CA LEU A 423 25.88 -28.53 -6.91
C LEU A 423 24.54 -28.00 -7.43
N LEU A 424 24.49 -26.75 -7.87
CA LEU A 424 23.28 -26.18 -8.49
C LEU A 424 22.92 -26.94 -9.77
N ALA A 425 23.89 -27.33 -10.60
CA ALA A 425 23.64 -28.11 -11.80
C ALA A 425 22.92 -29.42 -11.48
N HIS A 426 23.32 -30.12 -10.42
CA HIS A 426 22.68 -31.35 -9.98
C HIS A 426 21.27 -31.13 -9.45
N ILE A 427 21.06 -30.13 -8.59
CA ILE A 427 19.73 -29.81 -8.02
C ILE A 427 18.76 -29.40 -9.14
N PHE A 428 19.21 -28.54 -10.05
CA PHE A 428 18.40 -28.15 -11.20
C PHE A 428 18.13 -29.32 -12.15
N ALA A 429 19.09 -30.22 -12.36
CA ALA A 429 18.86 -31.42 -13.16
C ALA A 429 17.79 -32.34 -12.53
N VAL A 430 17.81 -32.54 -11.21
CA VAL A 430 16.75 -33.28 -10.49
C VAL A 430 15.40 -32.60 -10.68
N TRP A 431 15.34 -31.27 -10.54
CA TRP A 431 14.12 -30.50 -10.73
C TRP A 431 13.57 -30.63 -12.16
N THR A 432 14.41 -30.47 -13.18
CA THR A 432 14.02 -30.64 -14.58
C THR A 432 13.50 -32.04 -14.87
N LEU A 433 14.21 -33.07 -14.42
CA LEU A 433 13.86 -34.45 -14.72
C LEU A 433 12.63 -34.95 -13.96
N LYS A 434 12.36 -34.39 -12.76
CA LYS A 434 11.09 -34.63 -12.04
C LYS A 434 9.87 -33.96 -12.69
N ASN A 435 10.08 -33.01 -13.60
CA ASN A 435 9.01 -32.26 -14.27
C ASN A 435 8.92 -32.59 -15.78
N THR A 436 9.10 -33.87 -16.16
CA THR A 436 9.12 -34.34 -17.56
C THR A 436 7.74 -34.70 -18.12
N GLN A 437 6.65 -34.56 -17.36
CA GLN A 437 5.30 -34.99 -17.76
C GLN A 437 4.84 -34.45 -19.13
N HIS A 438 5.14 -33.19 -19.44
CA HIS A 438 4.76 -32.56 -20.72
C HIS A 438 5.71 -32.96 -21.86
N TYR A 439 7.00 -33.09 -21.56
CA TYR A 439 7.99 -33.63 -22.49
C TYR A 439 7.65 -35.07 -22.92
N ASN A 440 7.21 -35.89 -21.96
CA ASN A 440 6.86 -37.29 -22.18
C ASN A 440 5.68 -37.45 -23.16
N ALA A 441 4.69 -36.56 -23.07
CA ALA A 441 3.51 -36.58 -23.94
C ALA A 441 3.84 -36.25 -25.41
N LEU A 442 5.02 -35.68 -25.69
CA LEU A 442 5.45 -35.25 -27.02
C LEU A 442 6.73 -35.96 -27.50
N ARG A 443 7.12 -37.08 -26.86
CA ARG A 443 8.33 -37.83 -27.27
C ARG A 443 8.29 -38.20 -28.74
N GLY A 444 9.42 -37.99 -29.42
CA GLY A 444 9.57 -38.24 -30.86
C GLY A 444 9.26 -37.03 -31.75
N ILE A 445 8.82 -35.91 -31.18
CA ILE A 445 8.66 -34.63 -31.88
C ILE A 445 9.88 -33.73 -31.59
N GLU A 446 10.45 -33.09 -32.62
CA GLU A 446 11.65 -32.25 -32.51
C GLU A 446 11.52 -31.12 -31.46
N SER A 447 10.32 -30.56 -31.29
CA SER A 447 10.02 -29.50 -30.34
C SER A 447 9.79 -29.96 -28.89
N ALA A 448 9.83 -31.27 -28.59
CA ALA A 448 9.52 -31.80 -27.26
C ALA A 448 10.38 -31.17 -26.16
N ARG A 449 11.66 -30.88 -26.44
CA ARG A 449 12.59 -30.24 -25.49
C ARG A 449 12.12 -28.87 -24.98
N ALA A 450 11.29 -28.15 -25.73
CA ALA A 450 10.73 -26.86 -25.30
C ALA A 450 9.80 -26.98 -24.07
N TYR A 451 9.30 -28.19 -23.78
CA TYR A 451 8.40 -28.48 -22.65
C TYR A 451 9.13 -28.94 -21.39
N LEU A 452 10.46 -29.05 -21.43
CA LEU A 452 11.25 -29.29 -20.22
C LEU A 452 11.19 -28.05 -19.33
N LEU A 453 11.32 -28.24 -18.03
CA LEU A 453 11.36 -27.15 -17.06
C LEU A 453 12.84 -26.90 -16.70
N MET A 454 13.45 -25.84 -17.22
CA MET A 454 14.91 -25.60 -17.10
C MET A 454 15.18 -24.26 -16.42
N PRO A 455 16.33 -24.10 -15.75
CA PRO A 455 16.70 -22.86 -15.09
C PRO A 455 17.02 -21.74 -16.08
N HIS A 456 16.61 -20.52 -15.74
CA HIS A 456 17.00 -19.29 -16.43
C HIS A 456 18.33 -18.75 -15.90
N VAL A 457 19.07 -17.98 -16.71
CA VAL A 457 20.34 -17.35 -16.28
C VAL A 457 20.11 -16.49 -15.04
N ALA A 458 19.08 -15.64 -15.05
CA ALA A 458 18.78 -14.72 -13.96
C ALA A 458 18.54 -15.46 -12.62
N GLN A 459 17.88 -16.63 -12.66
CA GLN A 459 17.64 -17.44 -11.47
C GLN A 459 18.96 -17.98 -10.88
N VAL A 460 19.83 -18.50 -11.75
CA VAL A 460 21.12 -19.06 -11.33
C VAL A 460 22.03 -17.96 -10.78
N LEU A 461 22.12 -16.83 -11.46
CA LEU A 461 22.91 -15.68 -11.00
C LEU A 461 22.35 -15.10 -9.70
N ALA A 462 21.03 -15.03 -9.53
CA ALA A 462 20.41 -14.61 -8.28
C ALA A 462 20.80 -15.54 -7.11
N ILE A 463 20.77 -16.86 -7.33
CA ILE A 463 21.21 -17.84 -6.32
C ILE A 463 22.70 -17.64 -6.01
N PHE A 464 23.57 -17.47 -7.02
CA PHE A 464 24.99 -17.16 -6.80
C PHE A 464 25.18 -15.92 -5.92
N ARG A 465 24.44 -14.85 -6.18
CA ARG A 465 24.50 -13.62 -5.35
C ARG A 465 24.04 -13.87 -3.92
N ILE A 466 22.91 -14.56 -3.72
CA ILE A 466 22.42 -14.93 -2.37
C ILE A 466 23.48 -15.74 -1.61
N LEU A 467 24.16 -16.67 -2.30
CA LEU A 467 25.20 -17.54 -1.76
C LEU A 467 26.59 -16.86 -1.64
N GLY A 468 26.69 -15.55 -1.88
CA GLY A 468 27.93 -14.81 -1.66
C GLY A 468 28.99 -14.95 -2.76
N ILE A 469 28.58 -15.23 -4.00
CA ILE A 469 29.45 -15.33 -5.19
C ILE A 469 29.40 -14.02 -6.00
N GLY A 470 30.52 -13.66 -6.63
CA GLY A 470 30.61 -12.51 -7.54
C GLY A 470 30.92 -11.16 -6.88
N TYR A 471 31.55 -11.15 -5.69
CA TYR A 471 32.01 -9.93 -5.02
C TYR A 471 33.46 -9.59 -5.38
N ASN A 472 33.82 -8.29 -5.41
CA ASN A 472 35.17 -7.86 -5.75
C ASN A 472 36.12 -8.05 -4.57
N LYS A 473 37.30 -8.60 -4.84
CA LYS A 473 38.34 -8.83 -3.83
C LYS A 473 38.88 -7.54 -3.18
N TYR A 474 38.68 -6.39 -3.79
CA TYR A 474 39.29 -5.12 -3.38
C TYR A 474 38.37 -4.14 -2.65
N THR A 475 37.09 -4.46 -2.48
CA THR A 475 36.13 -3.55 -1.86
C THR A 475 36.38 -3.43 -0.36
N LYS A 476 36.72 -2.25 0.15
CA LYS A 476 37.01 -2.03 1.57
C LYS A 476 35.73 -1.77 2.36
N ILE A 477 35.58 -2.45 3.50
CA ILE A 477 34.51 -2.14 4.47
C ILE A 477 34.97 -0.97 5.34
N LYS A 478 34.16 0.11 5.42
CA LYS A 478 34.43 1.21 6.36
C LYS A 478 34.54 0.66 7.79
N GLY A 479 35.71 0.85 8.42
CA GLY A 479 35.99 0.40 9.78
C GLY A 479 36.50 -1.03 9.92
N SER A 480 36.87 -1.73 8.83
CA SER A 480 37.52 -3.04 8.87
C SER A 480 38.85 -3.04 8.11
N ASN A 481 39.83 -3.81 8.61
CA ASN A 481 41.09 -4.07 7.91
C ASN A 481 40.98 -5.19 6.86
N LYS A 482 39.84 -5.89 6.78
CA LYS A 482 39.56 -6.92 5.77
C LYS A 482 38.77 -6.33 4.60
N SER A 483 39.01 -6.82 3.38
CA SER A 483 38.13 -6.54 2.24
C SER A 483 36.76 -7.21 2.41
N LEU A 484 35.76 -6.73 1.67
CA LEU A 484 34.41 -7.29 1.68
C LEU A 484 34.43 -8.75 1.22
N ALA A 485 35.22 -9.08 0.20
CA ALA A 485 35.44 -10.46 -0.22
C ALA A 485 36.11 -11.32 0.86
N GLU A 486 37.09 -10.79 1.61
CA GLU A 486 37.76 -11.49 2.72
C GLU A 486 36.84 -11.68 3.94
N LYS A 487 35.85 -10.81 4.13
CA LYS A 487 34.83 -11.00 5.17
C LYS A 487 33.78 -12.03 4.75
N ILE A 488 33.38 -12.01 3.47
CA ILE A 488 32.45 -12.98 2.88
C ILE A 488 33.11 -14.36 2.71
N SER A 489 34.45 -14.46 2.67
CA SER A 489 35.15 -15.75 2.60
C SER A 489 35.13 -16.53 3.91
N ASP A 490 34.91 -15.85 5.05
CA ASP A 490 34.89 -16.49 6.36
C ASP A 490 33.45 -16.85 6.79
N ASP A 491 32.44 -16.06 6.37
CA ASP A 491 31.02 -16.24 6.72
C ASP A 491 30.08 -15.88 5.56
N LEU A 492 28.89 -16.50 5.51
CA LEU A 492 27.79 -16.03 4.66
C LEU A 492 27.20 -14.75 5.25
N ILE A 493 27.31 -13.63 4.53
CA ILE A 493 26.69 -12.36 4.94
C ILE A 493 25.25 -12.25 4.43
N ASN A 494 24.47 -11.32 5.01
CA ASN A 494 23.13 -11.02 4.55
C ASN A 494 23.17 -10.39 3.14
N ASN A 495 22.56 -11.08 2.17
CA ASN A 495 22.45 -10.64 0.78
C ASN A 495 20.98 -10.40 0.43
N LEU A 496 20.71 -9.35 -0.34
CA LEU A 496 19.39 -9.04 -0.88
C LEU A 496 19.48 -9.07 -2.42
N VAL A 497 18.55 -9.78 -3.05
CA VAL A 497 18.42 -9.81 -4.51
C VAL A 497 16.99 -9.45 -4.88
N GLU A 498 16.85 -8.45 -5.74
CA GLU A 498 15.56 -8.11 -6.37
C GLU A 498 15.41 -8.89 -7.67
N ILE A 499 14.24 -9.48 -7.87
CA ILE A 499 13.90 -10.28 -9.04
C ILE A 499 12.55 -9.77 -9.55
N GLY A 500 12.38 -9.65 -10.86
CA GLY A 500 11.14 -9.22 -11.49
C GLY A 500 9.98 -10.20 -11.24
N THR A 501 8.75 -9.73 -11.41
CA THR A 501 7.57 -10.60 -11.35
C THR A 501 7.56 -11.54 -12.55
N GLY A 502 7.38 -12.84 -12.30
CA GLY A 502 7.38 -13.87 -13.35
C GLY A 502 8.73 -14.51 -13.64
N GLU A 503 9.84 -13.97 -13.12
CA GLU A 503 11.20 -14.49 -13.39
C GLU A 503 11.60 -15.70 -12.52
N GLY A 504 10.67 -16.18 -11.68
CA GLY A 504 10.83 -17.44 -10.93
C GLY A 504 11.38 -17.30 -9.51
N LYS A 505 10.89 -16.32 -8.73
CA LYS A 505 11.20 -16.15 -7.29
C LYS A 505 11.05 -17.45 -6.49
N SER A 506 9.98 -18.20 -6.75
CA SER A 506 9.71 -19.50 -6.11
C SER A 506 10.81 -20.53 -6.40
N VAL A 507 11.36 -20.53 -7.62
CA VAL A 507 12.47 -21.42 -8.01
C VAL A 507 13.75 -21.04 -7.28
N VAL A 508 14.10 -19.76 -7.28
CA VAL A 508 15.28 -19.24 -6.57
C VAL A 508 15.22 -19.59 -5.09
N MET A 509 14.07 -19.39 -4.45
CA MET A 509 13.86 -19.74 -3.04
C MET A 509 14.00 -21.24 -2.78
N ALA A 510 13.31 -22.08 -3.55
CA ALA A 510 13.28 -23.53 -3.33
C ALA A 510 14.66 -24.18 -3.58
N VAL A 511 15.37 -23.76 -4.63
CA VAL A 511 16.70 -24.29 -4.95
C VAL A 511 17.73 -23.82 -3.92
N THR A 512 17.68 -22.55 -3.51
CA THR A 512 18.53 -22.05 -2.42
C THR A 512 18.26 -22.82 -1.12
N ALA A 513 17.01 -23.13 -0.81
CA ALA A 513 16.65 -23.96 0.33
C ALA A 513 17.20 -25.38 0.21
N CYS A 514 17.18 -26.00 -0.98
CA CYS A 514 17.81 -27.30 -1.20
C CYS A 514 19.32 -27.27 -0.91
N VAL A 515 20.03 -26.22 -1.33
CA VAL A 515 21.47 -26.08 -1.04
C VAL A 515 21.72 -26.08 0.46
N PHE A 516 21.02 -25.24 1.22
CA PHE A 516 21.19 -25.18 2.68
C PHE A 516 20.76 -26.48 3.37
N ALA A 517 19.63 -27.06 2.98
CA ALA A 517 19.12 -28.28 3.59
C ALA A 517 20.01 -29.51 3.34
N LEU A 518 20.62 -29.60 2.16
CA LEU A 518 21.62 -30.63 1.85
C LEU A 518 22.85 -30.50 2.77
N LEU A 519 23.20 -29.29 3.21
CA LEU A 519 24.28 -29.04 4.17
C LEU A 519 23.87 -29.33 5.63
N GLY A 520 22.64 -29.79 5.86
CA GLY A 520 22.12 -30.08 7.20
C GLY A 520 21.54 -28.88 7.93
N VAL A 521 21.24 -27.78 7.22
CA VAL A 521 20.57 -26.60 7.78
C VAL A 521 19.06 -26.73 7.68
N ASP A 522 18.35 -26.37 8.73
CA ASP A 522 16.90 -26.25 8.67
C ASP A 522 16.52 -24.90 8.05
N VAL A 523 15.72 -24.94 6.99
CA VAL A 523 15.41 -23.78 6.14
C VAL A 523 13.93 -23.43 6.24
N ASN A 524 13.67 -22.15 6.50
CA ASN A 524 12.32 -21.62 6.61
C ASN A 524 11.99 -20.68 5.44
N CYS A 525 11.15 -21.10 4.49
CA CYS A 525 10.66 -20.26 3.36
C CYS A 525 9.33 -19.56 3.70
N SER A 526 9.17 -18.25 3.45
CA SER A 526 7.91 -17.50 3.72
C SER A 526 7.51 -16.59 2.57
N CYS A 527 6.21 -16.53 2.31
CA CYS A 527 5.54 -15.52 1.48
C CYS A 527 4.43 -14.84 2.29
N TYR A 528 3.99 -13.64 1.90
CA TYR A 528 2.85 -12.95 2.51
C TYR A 528 1.52 -13.67 2.29
N SER A 529 1.44 -14.53 1.26
CA SER A 529 0.25 -15.30 0.92
C SER A 529 0.43 -16.75 1.33
N GLU A 530 -0.52 -17.22 2.14
CA GLU A 530 -0.68 -18.62 2.53
C GLU A 530 -0.87 -19.51 1.29
N VAL A 531 -1.73 -19.08 0.35
CA VAL A 531 -2.00 -19.82 -0.89
C VAL A 531 -0.73 -19.97 -1.73
N LEU A 532 0.07 -18.90 -1.86
CA LEU A 532 1.32 -18.95 -2.61
C LEU A 532 2.38 -19.83 -1.94
N SER A 533 2.50 -19.77 -0.61
CA SER A 533 3.43 -20.61 0.15
C SER A 533 3.07 -22.09 0.04
N ALA A 534 1.77 -22.43 0.15
CA ALA A 534 1.28 -23.79 0.01
C ALA A 534 1.49 -24.33 -1.41
N ARG A 535 1.25 -23.50 -2.43
CA ARG A 535 1.55 -23.82 -3.83
C ARG A 535 3.03 -24.12 -4.03
N ASP A 536 3.91 -23.22 -3.60
CA ASP A 536 5.36 -23.36 -3.81
C ASP A 536 5.92 -24.60 -3.10
N LYS A 537 5.43 -24.90 -1.89
CA LYS A 537 5.76 -26.14 -1.18
C LYS A 537 5.33 -27.37 -1.98
N LYS A 538 4.09 -27.37 -2.49
CA LYS A 538 3.54 -28.48 -3.28
C LYS A 538 4.32 -28.70 -4.57
N ASP A 539 4.65 -27.63 -5.28
CA ASP A 539 5.34 -27.68 -6.57
C ASP A 539 6.76 -28.27 -6.45
N PHE A 540 7.46 -28.03 -5.33
CA PHE A 540 8.81 -28.54 -5.09
C PHE A 540 8.90 -29.80 -4.21
N ALA A 541 7.78 -30.29 -3.66
CA ALA A 541 7.77 -31.44 -2.75
C ALA A 541 8.40 -32.71 -3.36
N SER A 542 8.23 -32.95 -4.66
CA SER A 542 8.84 -34.10 -5.34
C SER A 542 10.37 -34.01 -5.40
N VAL A 543 10.91 -32.80 -5.56
CA VAL A 543 12.36 -32.54 -5.56
C VAL A 543 12.93 -32.67 -4.16
N PHE A 544 12.26 -32.10 -3.16
CA PHE A 544 12.70 -32.19 -1.76
C PHE A 544 12.76 -33.65 -1.28
N ARG A 545 11.76 -34.46 -1.66
CA ARG A 545 11.76 -35.91 -1.39
C ARG A 545 12.88 -36.64 -2.10
N ALA A 546 13.09 -36.36 -3.40
CA ALA A 546 14.15 -36.98 -4.18
C ALA A 546 15.55 -36.71 -3.58
N LEU A 547 15.78 -35.48 -3.12
CA LEU A 547 17.04 -35.09 -2.47
C LEU A 547 17.15 -35.54 -1.00
N GLY A 548 16.04 -35.95 -0.38
CA GLY A 548 16.00 -36.36 1.03
C GLY A 548 16.09 -35.18 2.00
N VAL A 549 15.57 -34.00 1.62
CA VAL A 549 15.66 -32.75 2.39
C VAL A 549 14.31 -32.19 2.82
N GLU A 550 13.20 -32.87 2.51
CA GLU A 550 11.84 -32.39 2.80
C GLU A 550 11.62 -32.04 4.27
N GLU A 551 12.11 -32.86 5.20
CA GLU A 551 11.95 -32.63 6.64
C GLU A 551 12.70 -31.39 7.15
N ARG A 552 13.68 -30.89 6.40
CA ARG A 552 14.49 -29.72 6.75
C ARG A 552 14.00 -28.44 6.09
N ILE A 553 13.07 -28.51 5.14
CA ILE A 553 12.56 -27.34 4.41
C ILE A 553 11.11 -27.10 4.79
N GLU A 554 10.90 -26.07 5.60
CA GLU A 554 9.57 -25.68 6.05
C GLU A 554 9.11 -24.39 5.39
N TYR A 555 8.02 -24.47 4.63
CA TYR A 555 7.24 -23.32 4.24
C TYR A 555 6.31 -23.01 5.41
N ALA A 556 6.72 -22.07 6.28
CA ALA A 556 6.12 -21.95 7.61
C ALA A 556 5.01 -20.89 7.68
N MET A 557 4.08 -21.10 8.62
CA MET A 557 3.00 -20.17 9.01
C MET A 557 3.05 -19.74 10.49
N ILE A 558 3.92 -20.30 11.34
CA ILE A 558 4.00 -20.00 12.78
C ILE A 558 5.46 -19.75 13.19
N GLY A 559 5.73 -18.74 14.04
CA GLY A 559 7.07 -18.47 14.60
C GLY A 559 7.96 -17.47 13.85
N ARG A 560 7.41 -16.62 12.96
CA ARG A 560 8.19 -15.67 12.15
C ARG A 560 8.01 -14.20 12.53
N ILE A 561 9.07 -13.42 12.28
CA ILE A 561 9.07 -11.96 12.26
C ILE A 561 8.53 -11.50 10.90
N THR A 562 7.48 -10.68 10.89
CA THR A 562 6.98 -10.03 9.67
C THR A 562 7.65 -8.67 9.51
N LEU A 563 8.36 -8.47 8.39
CA LEU A 563 8.91 -7.17 8.03
C LEU A 563 7.87 -6.37 7.26
N LEU A 564 7.59 -5.15 7.74
CA LEU A 564 6.60 -4.26 7.17
C LEU A 564 7.24 -2.91 6.86
N THR A 565 6.85 -2.30 5.75
CA THR A 565 7.21 -0.91 5.47
C THR A 565 6.45 0.03 6.42
N ARG A 566 6.99 1.24 6.65
CA ARG A 566 6.36 2.28 7.48
C ARG A 566 4.89 2.50 7.12
N THR A 567 4.58 2.57 5.83
CA THR A 567 3.22 2.77 5.30
C THR A 567 2.28 1.61 5.63
N PHE A 568 2.76 0.37 5.52
CA PHE A 568 1.94 -0.81 5.81
C PHE A 568 1.63 -0.93 7.31
N GLY A 569 2.56 -0.52 8.18
CA GLY A 569 2.35 -0.46 9.63
C GLY A 569 1.18 0.45 10.05
N ARG A 570 0.93 1.53 9.30
CA ARG A 570 -0.13 2.51 9.60
C ARG A 570 -1.53 2.10 9.18
N GLY A 571 -1.72 1.30 8.13
CA GLY A 571 -3.03 1.25 7.44
C GLY A 571 -3.66 -0.12 7.20
N THR A 572 -2.92 -1.23 7.22
CA THR A 572 -3.48 -2.49 6.72
C THR A 572 -4.16 -3.29 7.82
N ASP A 573 -5.35 -3.82 7.53
CA ASP A 573 -6.02 -4.78 8.41
C ASP A 573 -5.36 -6.16 8.30
N PHE A 574 -5.09 -6.79 9.43
CA PHE A 574 -4.61 -8.16 9.47
C PHE A 574 -5.26 -8.84 10.67
N ILE A 575 -5.83 -10.02 10.43
CA ILE A 575 -6.46 -10.84 11.46
C ILE A 575 -5.45 -11.92 11.85
N CYS A 576 -5.02 -11.95 13.11
CA CYS A 576 -4.21 -13.04 13.61
C CYS A 576 -5.10 -14.28 13.80
N ARG A 577 -5.13 -15.17 12.81
CA ARG A 577 -5.91 -16.43 12.88
C ARG A 577 -5.18 -17.54 13.67
N ASN A 578 -3.99 -17.24 14.19
CA ASN A 578 -3.13 -18.22 14.82
C ASN A 578 -3.40 -18.32 16.32
N GLN A 579 -4.13 -19.38 16.70
CA GLN A 579 -4.52 -19.62 18.09
C GLN A 579 -3.33 -19.82 19.03
N GLN A 580 -2.21 -20.38 18.55
CA GLN A 580 -1.02 -20.65 19.35
C GLN A 580 -0.23 -19.37 19.66
N LEU A 581 -0.18 -18.42 18.72
CA LEU A 581 0.41 -17.09 18.95
C LEU A 581 -0.38 -16.32 20.01
N LEU A 582 -1.71 -16.34 19.92
CA LEU A 582 -2.60 -15.71 20.90
C LEU A 582 -2.43 -16.32 22.31
N LEU A 583 -2.25 -17.64 22.40
CA LEU A 583 -1.97 -18.34 23.66
C LEU A 583 -0.62 -17.94 24.28
N ASN A 584 0.36 -17.53 23.47
CA ASN A 584 1.69 -17.10 23.90
C ASN A 584 1.80 -15.59 24.21
N GLY A 585 0.67 -14.90 24.42
CA GLY A 585 0.63 -13.46 24.71
C GLY A 585 0.47 -12.57 23.48
N GLY A 586 0.21 -13.18 22.31
CA GLY A 586 -0.12 -12.53 21.04
C GLY A 586 1.05 -11.84 20.35
N MET A 587 0.76 -10.90 19.45
CA MET A 587 1.78 -10.36 18.55
C MET A 587 2.75 -9.43 19.26
N HIS A 588 4.05 -9.57 18.96
CA HIS A 588 5.08 -8.60 19.36
C HIS A 588 5.42 -7.69 18.18
N VAL A 589 5.29 -6.37 18.36
CA VAL A 589 5.60 -5.37 17.33
C VAL A 589 6.96 -4.74 17.62
N LEU A 590 7.87 -4.81 16.65
CA LEU A 590 9.16 -4.12 16.67
C LEU A 590 9.12 -2.95 15.69
N GLN A 591 9.15 -1.72 16.20
CA GLN A 591 9.24 -0.52 15.38
C GLN A 591 10.69 -0.07 15.27
N THR A 592 11.22 0.02 14.05
CA THR A 592 12.65 0.26 13.80
C THR A 592 12.97 1.70 13.36
N PHE A 593 12.10 2.66 13.70
CA PHE A 593 12.24 4.09 13.36
C PHE A 593 11.42 4.93 14.34
N PHE A 594 11.72 6.22 14.47
CA PHE A 594 10.93 7.12 15.32
C PHE A 594 9.80 7.77 14.52
N SER A 595 8.55 7.57 14.95
CA SER A 595 7.38 8.12 14.26
C SER A 595 7.35 9.64 14.37
N GLU A 596 7.15 10.33 13.25
CA GLU A 596 6.99 11.80 13.22
C GLU A 596 5.71 12.24 13.92
N GLU A 597 4.66 11.44 13.84
CA GLU A 597 3.37 11.70 14.47
C GLU A 597 3.09 10.67 15.57
N LEU A 598 2.58 11.13 16.70
CA LEU A 598 2.18 10.25 17.79
C LEU A 598 1.02 9.32 17.37
N SER A 599 0.15 9.77 16.48
CA SER A 599 -0.95 8.98 15.89
C SER A 599 -0.45 7.78 15.09
N GLU A 600 0.60 7.95 14.27
CA GLU A 600 1.26 6.85 13.55
C GLU A 600 1.78 5.82 14.54
N GLU A 601 2.48 6.27 15.57
CA GLU A 601 3.09 5.40 16.57
C GLU A 601 2.02 4.56 17.27
N TYR A 602 0.94 5.20 17.72
CA TYR A 602 -0.18 4.50 18.35
C TYR A 602 -0.84 3.48 17.42
N GLN A 603 -0.97 3.79 16.13
CA GLN A 603 -1.50 2.84 15.16
C GLN A 603 -0.59 1.61 15.00
N ILE A 604 0.74 1.81 14.99
CA ILE A 604 1.73 0.73 14.93
C ILE A 604 1.72 -0.09 16.22
N ILE A 605 1.70 0.56 17.39
CA ILE A 605 1.57 -0.10 18.70
C ILE A 605 0.29 -0.95 18.74
N GLY A 606 -0.82 -0.38 18.29
CA GLY A 606 -2.13 -1.03 18.22
C GLY A 606 -2.18 -2.28 17.34
N ARG A 607 -1.15 -2.54 16.52
CA ARG A 607 -1.02 -3.82 15.81
C ARG A 607 -0.80 -4.99 16.76
N GLY A 608 -0.18 -4.76 17.92
CA GLY A 608 -0.02 -5.80 18.93
C GLY A 608 -1.34 -6.26 19.55
N ALA A 609 -2.32 -5.36 19.67
CA ALA A 609 -3.52 -5.58 20.49
C ALA A 609 -4.86 -5.43 19.72
N ARG A 610 -4.87 -5.83 18.46
CA ARG A 610 -6.05 -5.64 17.58
C ARG A 610 -7.19 -6.57 18.02
N GLN A 611 -8.44 -6.10 17.90
CA GLN A 611 -9.65 -6.85 18.30
C GLN A 611 -9.70 -7.29 19.79
N GLY A 612 -8.90 -6.63 20.64
CA GLY A 612 -8.81 -6.98 22.06
C GLY A 612 -7.86 -8.13 22.37
N ASP A 613 -7.09 -8.59 21.38
CA ASP A 613 -6.04 -9.57 21.59
C ASP A 613 -4.91 -9.01 22.47
N TYR A 614 -4.24 -9.88 23.22
CA TYR A 614 -3.02 -9.50 23.93
C TYR A 614 -1.87 -9.30 22.94
N GLY A 615 -0.91 -8.45 23.28
CA GLY A 615 0.30 -8.25 22.49
C GLY A 615 1.30 -7.39 23.22
N SER A 616 2.46 -7.17 22.58
CA SER A 616 3.55 -6.39 23.15
C SER A 616 4.25 -5.54 22.09
N TYR A 617 4.98 -4.52 22.53
CA TYR A 617 5.60 -3.53 21.66
C TYR A 617 7.00 -3.17 22.15
N ARG A 618 7.92 -2.94 21.21
CA ARG A 618 9.23 -2.33 21.49
C ARG A 618 9.67 -1.48 20.30
N MET A 619 10.39 -0.42 20.60
CA MET A 619 11.00 0.47 19.60
C MET A 619 12.53 0.31 19.62
N ILE A 620 13.14 0.30 18.44
CA ILE A 620 14.58 0.26 18.23
C ILE A 620 14.92 1.41 17.27
N LEU A 621 15.72 2.37 17.72
CA LEU A 621 16.03 3.58 16.96
C LEU A 621 17.46 3.57 16.44
N LEU A 622 17.67 4.14 15.26
CA LEU A 622 19.01 4.41 14.73
C LEU A 622 19.50 5.78 15.23
N ASP A 623 20.82 5.96 15.26
CA ASP A 623 21.49 7.23 15.57
C ASP A 623 20.89 8.44 14.81
N LYS A 624 20.51 8.24 13.54
CA LYS A 624 19.90 9.28 12.69
C LYS A 624 18.52 9.73 13.19
N ASP A 625 17.75 8.84 13.78
CA ASP A 625 16.44 9.19 14.34
C ASP A 625 16.62 10.10 15.56
N LEU A 626 17.69 9.88 16.34
CA LEU A 626 18.03 10.73 17.49
C LEU A 626 18.56 12.09 17.06
N GLU A 627 19.40 12.14 16.02
CA GLU A 627 19.88 13.38 15.42
C GLU A 627 18.74 14.24 14.89
N TRP A 628 17.72 13.63 14.27
CA TRP A 628 16.53 14.34 13.81
C TRP A 628 15.76 15.03 14.94
N VAL A 629 15.60 14.37 16.09
CA VAL A 629 14.78 14.87 17.21
C VAL A 629 15.57 15.83 18.12
N LEU A 630 16.82 15.51 18.41
CA LEU A 630 17.65 16.21 19.39
C LEU A 630 18.67 17.16 18.73
N GLY A 631 18.77 17.16 17.40
CA GLY A 631 19.72 17.96 16.64
C GLY A 631 21.13 17.32 16.53
N PRO A 632 22.08 18.04 15.91
CA PRO A 632 23.42 17.52 15.60
C PRO A 632 24.24 17.13 16.84
N ASN A 633 23.90 17.70 18.00
CA ASN A 633 24.56 17.45 19.29
C ASN A 633 23.88 16.32 20.10
N TRP A 634 23.07 15.47 19.47
CA TRP A 634 22.31 14.41 20.16
C TRP A 634 23.20 13.50 21.02
N LYS A 635 24.45 13.23 20.62
CA LYS A 635 25.39 12.39 21.39
C LYS A 635 25.75 12.98 22.74
N THR A 636 25.78 14.31 22.86
CA THR A 636 26.03 15.01 24.12
C THR A 636 24.76 15.29 24.92
N GLU A 637 23.60 15.38 24.25
CA GLU A 637 22.31 15.59 24.91
C GLU A 637 21.72 14.28 25.45
N LEU A 638 21.85 13.16 24.73
CA LEU A 638 21.28 11.87 25.09
C LEU A 638 21.67 11.40 26.51
N PRO A 639 22.95 11.49 26.96
CA PRO A 639 23.32 11.08 28.30
C PRO A 639 22.64 11.90 29.42
N LYS A 640 22.23 13.13 29.14
CA LYS A 640 21.49 13.98 30.09
C LYS A 640 20.04 13.53 30.30
N ILE A 641 19.55 12.61 29.46
CA ILE A 641 18.13 12.27 29.30
C ILE A 641 17.83 10.78 29.61
N LEU A 642 18.86 9.94 29.82
CA LEU A 642 18.81 8.45 29.89
C LEU A 642 17.94 7.77 30.99
N GLY A 643 17.12 8.50 31.77
CA GLY A 643 16.27 7.94 32.83
C GLY A 643 14.89 7.42 32.39
N THR A 644 13.96 7.25 33.34
CA THR A 644 12.51 6.97 33.11
C THR A 644 11.79 8.02 32.26
N THR A 645 12.51 9.06 31.84
CA THR A 645 12.07 10.25 31.11
C THR A 645 12.50 10.25 29.64
N LEU A 646 13.26 9.25 29.16
CA LEU A 646 13.83 9.28 27.80
C LEU A 646 12.78 9.40 26.70
N TYR A 647 11.77 8.53 26.70
CA TYR A 647 10.68 8.60 25.73
C TYR A 647 9.88 9.90 25.88
N ALA A 648 9.62 10.36 27.10
CA ALA A 648 8.88 11.59 27.35
C ALA A 648 9.61 12.83 26.79
N ALA A 649 10.93 12.89 26.94
CA ALA A 649 11.76 13.95 26.38
C ALA A 649 11.80 13.91 24.84
N LEU A 650 11.98 12.72 24.25
CA LEU A 650 11.93 12.55 22.79
C LEU A 650 10.56 12.92 22.22
N ASN A 651 9.48 12.52 22.89
CA ASN A 651 8.12 12.87 22.50
C ASN A 651 7.86 14.39 22.60
N LYS A 652 8.36 15.06 23.64
CA LYS A 652 8.26 16.52 23.78
C LYS A 652 8.98 17.24 22.63
N ALA A 653 10.20 16.82 22.30
CA ALA A 653 10.96 17.38 21.19
C ALA A 653 10.26 17.12 19.83
N ARG A 654 9.74 15.91 19.61
CA ARG A 654 8.91 15.58 18.45
C ARG A 654 7.70 16.50 18.32
N ASN A 655 6.95 16.69 19.40
CA ASN A 655 5.74 17.52 19.37
C ASN A 655 6.07 18.98 19.07
N ALA A 656 7.18 19.52 19.59
CA ALA A 656 7.61 20.88 19.23
C ALA A 656 7.94 21.00 17.73
N ILE A 657 8.63 20.01 17.15
CA ILE A 657 8.89 19.95 15.70
C ILE A 657 7.57 19.85 14.92
N TYR A 658 6.63 19.04 15.38
CA TYR A 658 5.34 18.85 14.72
C TYR A 658 4.43 20.08 14.81
N GLU A 659 4.43 20.78 15.94
CA GLU A 659 3.70 22.05 16.15
C GLU A 659 4.22 23.12 15.19
N SER A 660 5.54 23.27 15.04
CA SER A 660 6.14 24.16 14.04
C SER A 660 5.70 23.79 12.60
N LYS A 661 5.68 22.49 12.27
CA LYS A 661 5.15 22.02 10.97
C LYS A 661 3.64 22.30 10.80
N CYS A 662 2.84 22.20 11.87
CA CYS A 662 1.40 22.47 11.82
C CYS A 662 1.11 23.95 11.66
N ALA A 663 1.82 24.83 12.38
CA ALA A 663 1.74 26.27 12.20
C ALA A 663 2.03 26.67 10.75
N ALA A 664 3.03 26.06 10.11
CA ALA A 664 3.30 26.27 8.69
C ALA A 664 2.17 25.76 7.77
N LYS A 665 1.47 24.68 8.14
CA LYS A 665 0.32 24.14 7.39
C LYS A 665 -0.95 24.98 7.53
N GLU A 666 -1.16 25.68 8.64
CA GLU A 666 -2.34 26.54 8.84
C GLU A 666 -2.43 27.62 7.75
N LEU A 667 -1.29 28.21 7.36
CA LEU A 667 -1.19 29.14 6.23
C LEU A 667 -1.62 28.50 4.90
N GLY A 668 -1.21 27.25 4.65
CA GLY A 668 -1.60 26.49 3.45
C GLY A 668 -3.07 26.04 3.44
N ILE A 669 -3.69 25.83 4.60
CA ILE A 669 -5.08 25.36 4.74
C ILE A 669 -6.07 26.46 4.33
N GLU A 670 -5.87 27.71 4.74
CA GLU A 670 -6.74 28.81 4.32
C GLU A 670 -6.76 28.95 2.79
N GLN A 671 -5.60 28.82 2.15
CA GLN A 671 -5.51 28.87 0.71
C GLN A 671 -6.16 27.67 0.01
N CYS A 672 -5.91 26.45 0.49
CA CYS A 672 -6.56 25.26 -0.04
C CYS A 672 -8.08 25.36 0.09
N LYS A 673 -8.57 26.01 1.15
CA LYS A 673 -10.00 26.30 1.35
C LYS A 673 -10.52 27.32 0.33
N HIS A 674 -9.77 28.38 0.05
CA HIS A 674 -10.12 29.37 -0.98
C HIS A 674 -10.20 28.71 -2.38
N GLU A 675 -9.16 27.95 -2.78
CA GLU A 675 -9.13 27.21 -4.05
C GLU A 675 -10.24 26.16 -4.15
N HIS A 676 -10.51 25.43 -3.06
CA HIS A 676 -11.59 24.46 -2.98
C HIS A 676 -12.96 25.13 -3.17
N ASN A 677 -13.20 26.25 -2.48
CA ASN A 677 -14.44 27.01 -2.61
C ASN A 677 -14.61 27.56 -4.04
N ALA A 678 -13.57 28.15 -4.61
CA ALA A 678 -13.59 28.65 -5.99
C ALA A 678 -13.86 27.52 -7.01
N SER A 679 -13.27 26.33 -6.78
CA SER A 679 -13.54 25.14 -7.60
C SER A 679 -14.97 24.63 -7.44
N LYS A 680 -15.52 24.68 -6.22
CA LYS A 680 -16.91 24.31 -5.94
C LYS A 680 -17.90 25.28 -6.59
N GLU A 681 -17.62 26.58 -6.52
CA GLU A 681 -18.38 27.62 -7.23
C GLU A 681 -18.31 27.42 -8.75
N PHE A 682 -17.14 27.09 -9.30
CA PHE A 682 -16.99 26.71 -10.70
C PHE A 682 -17.85 25.50 -11.07
N MET A 683 -17.82 24.42 -10.28
CA MET A 683 -18.64 23.22 -10.53
C MET A 683 -20.14 23.51 -10.44
N THR A 684 -20.54 24.37 -9.49
CA THR A 684 -21.93 24.82 -9.34
C THR A 684 -22.35 25.64 -10.55
N ALA A 685 -21.56 26.64 -10.94
CA ALA A 685 -21.78 27.47 -12.12
C ALA A 685 -21.84 26.66 -13.42
N LEU A 686 -21.04 25.59 -13.53
CA LEU A 686 -21.07 24.66 -14.65
C LEU A 686 -22.37 23.85 -14.67
N SER A 687 -22.82 23.35 -13.52
CA SER A 687 -24.08 22.59 -13.39
C SER A 687 -25.32 23.44 -13.65
N GLU A 688 -25.28 24.73 -13.32
CA GLU A 688 -26.35 25.71 -13.51
C GLU A 688 -26.33 26.38 -14.89
N GLY A 689 -25.32 26.10 -15.72
CA GLY A 689 -25.17 26.68 -17.06
C GLY A 689 -24.74 28.16 -17.08
N ASN A 690 -24.15 28.67 -16.00
CA ASN A 690 -23.63 30.05 -15.93
C ASN A 690 -22.28 30.18 -16.67
N MET A 691 -22.35 30.24 -18.00
CA MET A 691 -21.18 30.26 -18.88
C MET A 691 -20.29 31.50 -18.72
N LYS A 692 -20.79 32.60 -18.14
CA LYS A 692 -19.99 33.81 -17.88
C LYS A 692 -18.98 33.55 -16.77
N THR A 693 -19.44 33.02 -15.64
CA THR A 693 -18.58 32.67 -14.50
C THR A 693 -17.59 31.57 -14.87
N VAL A 694 -18.04 30.54 -15.59
CA VAL A 694 -17.18 29.45 -16.09
C VAL A 694 -16.06 29.98 -17.00
N LYS A 695 -16.38 30.85 -17.97
CA LYS A 695 -15.37 31.45 -18.86
C LYS A 695 -14.39 32.34 -18.10
N ASN A 696 -14.87 33.18 -17.18
CA ASN A 696 -13.99 34.04 -16.39
C ASN A 696 -13.02 33.22 -15.52
N PHE A 697 -13.53 32.21 -14.83
CA PHE A 697 -12.71 31.28 -14.04
C PHE A 697 -11.66 30.59 -14.91
N LEU A 698 -12.05 30.03 -16.06
CA LEU A 698 -11.10 29.39 -16.98
C LEU A 698 -10.07 30.37 -17.54
N LEU A 699 -10.46 31.62 -17.83
CA LEU A 699 -9.52 32.65 -18.29
C LEU A 699 -8.51 33.01 -17.20
N GLU A 700 -8.94 33.14 -15.95
CA GLU A 700 -8.05 33.37 -14.81
C GLU A 700 -7.10 32.19 -14.58
N GLN A 701 -7.62 30.97 -14.57
CA GLN A 701 -6.81 29.75 -14.40
C GLN A 701 -5.86 29.51 -15.57
N ASN A 702 -6.16 30.01 -16.77
CA ASN A 702 -5.35 29.87 -17.97
C ASN A 702 -4.59 31.13 -18.39
N ARG A 703 -4.48 32.17 -17.55
CA ARG A 703 -3.60 33.31 -17.87
C ARG A 703 -2.16 32.81 -18.02
N GLY A 704 -1.59 32.93 -19.21
CA GLY A 704 -0.14 32.82 -19.42
C GLY A 704 0.55 34.07 -18.90
N ALA A 705 1.88 34.07 -18.83
CA ALA A 705 2.64 35.29 -18.52
C ALA A 705 2.27 36.39 -19.52
N SER A 706 1.77 37.53 -19.06
CA SER A 706 1.62 38.69 -19.92
C SER A 706 3.01 39.06 -20.44
N SER A 707 3.13 39.32 -21.75
CA SER A 707 4.37 39.78 -22.36
C SER A 707 4.63 41.24 -21.93
N VAL A 708 5.01 41.42 -20.66
CA VAL A 708 5.46 42.71 -20.15
C VAL A 708 6.96 42.84 -20.48
N PRO A 709 7.37 43.90 -21.20
CA PRO A 709 8.78 44.19 -21.39
C PRO A 709 9.40 44.52 -20.02
N LYS A 710 10.36 43.69 -19.58
CA LYS A 710 11.00 43.67 -18.23
C LYS A 710 10.15 43.05 -17.10
N THR A 711 9.87 41.75 -17.20
CA THR A 711 9.47 40.95 -16.03
C THR A 711 10.68 40.65 -15.14
N SER A 712 10.55 40.85 -13.83
CA SER A 712 11.60 40.49 -12.87
C SER A 712 11.74 38.97 -12.80
N ARG A 713 12.95 38.44 -13.00
CA ARG A 713 13.21 36.99 -13.01
C ARG A 713 14.07 36.61 -11.81
N THR A 714 13.48 35.91 -10.85
CA THR A 714 14.14 35.52 -9.60
C THR A 714 14.47 34.03 -9.60
N VAL A 715 15.73 33.68 -9.33
CA VAL A 715 16.14 32.29 -9.06
C VAL A 715 16.20 32.09 -7.54
N LEU A 716 15.36 31.20 -7.01
CA LEU A 716 15.36 30.79 -5.62
C LEU A 716 16.21 29.52 -5.45
N LEU A 717 17.44 29.68 -4.98
CA LEU A 717 18.37 28.61 -4.63
C LEU A 717 18.08 28.11 -3.22
N MET A 718 17.73 26.82 -3.10
CA MET A 718 17.49 26.18 -1.81
C MET A 718 18.31 24.90 -1.67
N ASP A 719 18.85 24.74 -0.47
CA ASP A 719 19.42 23.50 0.00
C ASP A 719 18.32 22.42 0.19
N ALA A 720 18.58 21.20 -0.26
CA ALA A 720 17.72 20.03 -0.02
C ALA A 720 18.47 18.82 0.55
N THR A 721 19.48 19.07 1.37
CA THR A 721 20.18 18.04 2.14
C THR A 721 19.32 17.56 3.32
N GLY A 722 19.77 16.51 4.01
CA GLY A 722 18.96 15.85 5.06
C GLY A 722 18.40 16.77 6.15
N SER A 723 19.13 17.83 6.52
CA SER A 723 18.72 18.82 7.53
C SER A 723 17.60 19.77 7.04
N MET A 724 17.37 19.89 5.73
CA MET A 724 16.48 20.89 5.13
C MET A 724 15.00 20.49 5.05
N SER A 725 14.60 19.45 5.77
CA SER A 725 13.21 18.98 5.79
C SER A 725 12.20 20.08 6.13
N ASN A 726 12.51 20.94 7.10
CA ASN A 726 11.59 22.01 7.53
C ASN A 726 11.57 23.18 6.53
N LEU A 727 12.71 23.58 5.97
CA LEU A 727 12.76 24.59 4.91
C LEU A 727 11.93 24.15 3.70
N LEU A 728 12.16 22.94 3.21
CA LEU A 728 11.42 22.41 2.05
C LEU A 728 9.92 22.31 2.34
N SER A 729 9.53 21.94 3.57
CA SER A 729 8.12 21.91 3.98
C SER A 729 7.52 23.31 4.05
N ALA A 730 8.21 24.26 4.68
CA ALA A 730 7.74 25.64 4.78
C ALA A 730 7.55 26.24 3.38
N THR A 731 8.52 26.11 2.48
CA THR A 731 8.40 26.61 1.10
C THR A 731 7.23 25.97 0.33
N LYS A 732 6.94 24.68 0.54
CA LYS A 732 5.79 24.01 -0.10
C LYS A 732 4.45 24.64 0.31
N GLU A 733 4.35 25.08 1.55
CA GLU A 733 3.11 25.68 2.08
C GLU A 733 3.03 27.17 1.78
N THR A 734 4.16 27.89 1.74
CA THR A 734 4.17 29.35 1.65
C THR A 734 4.37 29.91 0.24
N VAL A 735 4.82 29.11 -0.75
CA VAL A 735 5.09 29.61 -2.11
C VAL A 735 3.87 30.26 -2.78
N CYS A 736 2.65 29.77 -2.49
CA CYS A 736 1.42 30.39 -2.97
C CYS A 736 1.19 31.75 -2.32
N THR A 737 1.33 31.81 -1.00
CA THR A 737 1.20 33.05 -0.22
C THR A 737 2.22 34.11 -0.65
N MET A 738 3.46 33.72 -0.95
CA MET A 738 4.48 34.63 -1.47
C MET A 738 4.03 35.32 -2.77
N PHE A 739 3.49 34.53 -3.72
CA PHE A 739 3.00 35.05 -4.99
C PHE A 739 1.77 35.94 -4.80
N GLU A 740 0.81 35.51 -3.99
CA GLU A 740 -0.42 36.25 -3.74
C GLU A 740 -0.14 37.61 -3.11
N ARG A 741 0.65 37.64 -2.04
CA ARG A 741 0.97 38.90 -1.37
C ARG A 741 1.78 39.82 -2.30
N ALA A 742 2.72 39.28 -3.07
CA ALA A 742 3.45 40.05 -4.08
C ALA A 742 2.50 40.64 -5.13
N SER A 743 1.65 39.81 -5.74
CA SER A 743 0.68 40.22 -6.75
C SER A 743 -0.31 41.25 -6.23
N ASP A 744 -0.75 41.13 -4.98
CA ASP A 744 -1.71 42.07 -4.38
C ASP A 744 -1.09 43.45 -4.15
N ILE A 745 0.15 43.51 -3.65
CA ILE A 745 0.87 44.77 -3.51
C ILE A 745 1.15 45.42 -4.87
N LEU A 746 1.51 44.62 -5.88
CA LEU A 746 1.70 45.13 -7.24
C LEU A 746 0.40 45.72 -7.81
N LYS A 747 -0.76 45.06 -7.63
CA LYS A 747 -2.07 45.60 -8.05
C LYS A 747 -2.37 46.93 -7.38
N GLU A 748 -2.11 47.07 -6.08
CA GLU A 748 -2.35 48.31 -5.34
C GLU A 748 -1.44 49.46 -5.81
N LYS A 749 -0.23 49.14 -6.26
CA LYS A 749 0.67 50.09 -6.92
C LYS A 749 0.34 50.32 -8.40
N MET A 750 -0.78 49.78 -8.90
CA MET A 750 -1.20 49.84 -10.31
C MET A 750 -0.18 49.21 -11.28
N LEU A 751 0.60 48.22 -10.81
CA LEU A 751 1.53 47.43 -11.60
C LEU A 751 0.89 46.08 -12.01
N PRO A 752 1.36 45.43 -13.09
CA PRO A 752 0.87 44.10 -13.47
C PRO A 752 1.10 43.09 -12.35
N SER A 753 0.06 42.34 -11.99
CA SER A 753 0.13 41.34 -10.91
C SER A 753 1.10 40.19 -11.20
N ASP A 754 1.45 40.00 -12.48
CA ASP A 754 2.37 39.00 -13.04
C ASP A 754 3.70 39.62 -13.53
N ALA A 755 4.08 40.78 -13.00
CA ALA A 755 5.33 41.48 -13.35
C ALA A 755 6.62 40.74 -12.94
N PHE A 756 6.51 39.53 -12.36
CA PHE A 756 7.65 38.71 -11.94
C PHE A 756 7.48 37.24 -12.34
N GLN A 757 8.60 36.56 -12.47
CA GLN A 757 8.71 35.11 -12.66
C GLN A 757 9.68 34.56 -11.64
N MET A 758 9.42 33.34 -11.16
CA MET A 758 10.32 32.64 -10.26
C MET A 758 10.69 31.27 -10.82
N GLN A 759 11.94 30.88 -10.62
CA GLN A 759 12.42 29.52 -10.78
C GLN A 759 12.99 29.04 -9.46
N ILE A 760 12.58 27.85 -9.01
CA ILE A 760 13.18 27.19 -7.85
C ILE A 760 14.27 26.25 -8.33
N ALA A 761 15.48 26.42 -7.81
CA ALA A 761 16.63 25.57 -8.08
C ALA A 761 17.14 24.95 -6.78
N ILE A 762 17.05 23.63 -6.72
CA ILE A 762 17.40 22.81 -5.57
C ILE A 762 18.80 22.25 -5.76
N TYR A 763 19.72 22.60 -4.87
CA TYR A 763 21.08 22.06 -4.85
C TYR A 763 21.29 21.11 -3.67
N ARG A 764 22.21 20.15 -3.84
CA ARG A 764 22.65 19.17 -2.82
C ARG A 764 24.16 19.03 -2.89
N ASN A 765 24.71 17.91 -2.41
CA ASN A 765 26.14 17.65 -2.42
C ASN A 765 26.59 16.60 -3.46
N TYR A 766 27.91 16.46 -3.64
CA TYR A 766 28.55 15.51 -4.57
C TYR A 766 28.36 14.02 -4.21
N ASN A 767 27.71 13.70 -3.09
CA ASN A 767 27.20 12.35 -2.82
C ASN A 767 25.85 12.07 -3.50
N SER A 768 25.30 13.05 -4.23
CA SER A 768 24.12 12.91 -5.08
C SER A 768 24.53 12.73 -6.54
N LYS A 769 23.80 11.88 -7.28
CA LYS A 769 23.98 11.72 -8.74
C LYS A 769 23.73 13.04 -9.48
N ALA A 770 24.25 13.20 -10.69
CA ALA A 770 24.16 14.44 -11.46
C ALA A 770 22.72 14.93 -11.75
N ASN A 771 21.73 14.04 -11.79
CA ASN A 771 20.31 14.40 -11.93
C ASN A 771 19.67 14.88 -10.61
N LYS A 772 20.33 14.66 -9.48
CA LYS A 772 19.86 15.00 -8.13
C LYS A 772 20.68 16.10 -7.44
N ILE A 773 21.95 16.26 -7.80
CA ILE A 773 22.79 17.35 -7.27
C ILE A 773 22.20 18.73 -7.58
N LEU A 774 21.50 18.86 -8.71
CA LEU A 774 20.74 20.04 -9.09
C LEU A 774 19.41 19.63 -9.75
N GLN A 775 18.29 20.09 -9.19
CA GLN A 775 16.96 19.98 -9.78
C GLN A 775 16.34 21.37 -9.90
N THR A 776 15.72 21.68 -11.03
CA THR A 776 15.19 23.03 -11.29
C THR A 776 13.75 22.93 -11.78
N SER A 777 12.90 23.86 -11.34
CA SER A 777 11.58 24.05 -11.92
C SER A 777 11.68 24.71 -13.31
N SER A 778 10.58 24.71 -14.06
CA SER A 778 10.37 25.68 -15.13
C SER A 778 10.28 27.10 -14.54
N TRP A 779 10.40 28.09 -15.42
CA TRP A 779 10.09 29.48 -15.07
C TRP A 779 8.58 29.65 -14.97
N GLU A 780 8.10 30.10 -13.80
CA GLU A 780 6.68 30.14 -13.52
C GLU A 780 6.22 31.53 -13.08
N THR A 781 5.03 31.93 -13.55
CA THR A 781 4.25 33.06 -13.02
C THR A 781 3.13 32.60 -12.09
N LYS A 782 2.96 31.29 -11.91
CA LYS A 782 1.94 30.67 -11.06
C LYS A 782 2.59 29.85 -9.96
N ALA A 783 2.23 30.15 -8.72
CA ALA A 783 2.75 29.42 -7.57
C ALA A 783 2.32 27.95 -7.53
N SER A 784 1.16 27.58 -8.09
CA SER A 784 0.68 26.19 -8.10
C SER A 784 1.64 25.24 -8.84
N ASN A 785 2.26 25.68 -9.93
CA ASN A 785 3.26 24.89 -10.66
C ASN A 785 4.55 24.71 -9.85
N LEU A 786 4.97 25.74 -9.12
CA LEU A 786 6.12 25.67 -8.22
C LEU A 786 5.83 24.78 -7.02
N ARG A 787 4.61 24.85 -6.46
CA ARG A 787 4.15 23.94 -5.40
C ARG A 787 4.14 22.50 -5.88
N ALA A 788 3.66 22.24 -7.10
CA ALA A 788 3.68 20.91 -7.72
C ALA A 788 5.12 20.39 -7.89
N PHE A 789 6.06 21.23 -8.36
CA PHE A 789 7.47 20.91 -8.40
C PHE A 789 8.02 20.58 -7.01
N MET A 790 7.78 21.44 -6.02
CA MET A 790 8.24 21.23 -4.65
C MET A 790 7.68 19.95 -4.01
N ASN A 791 6.46 19.53 -4.37
CA ASN A 791 5.90 18.25 -3.93
C ASN A 791 6.72 17.04 -4.40
N THR A 792 7.47 17.15 -5.51
CA THR A 792 8.40 16.11 -5.99
C THR A 792 9.77 16.12 -5.30
N ILE A 793 10.06 17.15 -4.51
CA ILE A 793 11.36 17.34 -3.86
C ILE A 793 11.35 16.75 -2.46
N HIS A 794 12.37 15.94 -2.18
CA HIS A 794 12.64 15.33 -0.87
C HIS A 794 14.05 15.68 -0.39
N PRO A 795 14.24 15.84 0.93
CA PRO A 795 15.56 16.04 1.53
C PRO A 795 16.40 14.76 1.36
N GLU A 796 17.55 14.86 0.71
CA GLU A 796 18.45 13.73 0.47
C GLU A 796 19.90 14.21 0.29
N GLY A 797 20.87 13.34 0.59
CA GLY A 797 22.29 13.70 0.54
C GLY A 797 22.76 14.54 1.74
N GLY A 798 23.94 15.14 1.59
CA GLY A 798 24.59 15.97 2.62
C GLY A 798 25.98 15.47 2.97
N TRP A 799 26.96 16.37 3.03
CA TRP A 799 28.36 16.00 3.29
C TRP A 799 29.18 17.15 3.91
N GLY A 800 28.64 17.82 4.93
CA GLY A 800 29.27 18.98 5.58
C GLY A 800 28.99 20.25 4.80
N ASN A 801 30.01 20.96 4.31
CA ASN A 801 29.81 22.08 3.38
C ASN A 801 29.07 21.62 2.13
N GLU A 802 28.18 22.45 1.60
CA GLU A 802 27.22 22.09 0.56
C GLU A 802 27.58 22.69 -0.79
N ALA A 803 27.08 22.09 -1.88
CA ALA A 803 27.48 22.46 -3.23
C ALA A 803 26.74 23.72 -3.75
N ILE A 804 26.85 24.82 -3.01
CA ILE A 804 26.30 26.14 -3.38
C ILE A 804 26.82 26.58 -4.74
N GLU A 805 28.06 26.21 -5.08
CA GLU A 805 28.66 26.48 -6.39
C GLU A 805 27.85 25.90 -7.56
N ILE A 806 27.15 24.78 -7.38
CA ILE A 806 26.30 24.18 -8.40
C ILE A 806 25.02 25.00 -8.60
N GLY A 807 24.46 25.52 -7.51
CA GLY A 807 23.32 26.45 -7.56
C GLY A 807 23.69 27.77 -8.25
N LEU A 808 24.83 28.36 -7.89
CA LEU A 808 25.32 29.60 -8.51
C LEU A 808 25.70 29.40 -9.98
N TRP A 809 26.28 28.24 -10.34
CA TRP A 809 26.56 27.89 -11.74
C TRP A 809 25.29 27.87 -12.58
N HIS A 810 24.18 27.36 -12.04
CA HIS A 810 22.88 27.41 -12.72
C HIS A 810 22.39 28.85 -12.89
N ALA A 811 22.49 29.67 -11.84
CA ALA A 811 22.10 31.08 -11.91
C ALA A 811 22.93 31.85 -12.97
N VAL A 812 24.24 31.60 -13.06
CA VAL A 812 25.08 32.18 -14.13
C VAL A 812 24.61 31.72 -15.50
N LYS A 813 24.30 30.44 -15.68
CA LYS A 813 23.79 29.93 -16.97
C LYS A 813 22.48 30.59 -17.39
N GLU A 814 21.55 30.79 -16.47
CA GLU A 814 20.30 31.51 -16.74
C GLU A 814 20.55 33.01 -17.02
N SER A 815 21.57 33.61 -16.40
CA SER A 815 21.94 35.01 -16.66
C SER A 815 22.49 35.26 -18.07
N GLU A 816 23.11 34.25 -18.68
CA GLU A 816 23.69 34.30 -20.03
C GLU A 816 22.62 34.13 -21.13
N MET A 817 21.37 33.77 -20.78
CA MET A 817 20.28 33.59 -21.75
C MET A 817 19.65 34.92 -22.19
N GLN A 818 18.93 34.89 -23.32
CA GLN A 818 18.31 36.08 -23.94
C GLN A 818 17.35 36.86 -23.00
N ASN A 819 16.75 36.16 -22.02
CA ASN A 819 15.98 36.76 -20.92
C ASN A 819 16.80 36.64 -19.64
N SER A 820 17.70 37.58 -19.35
CA SER A 820 18.57 37.47 -18.16
C SER A 820 17.77 37.49 -16.85
N ILE A 821 18.37 36.96 -15.78
CA ILE A 821 17.79 36.97 -14.43
C ILE A 821 18.03 38.33 -13.76
N SER A 822 17.13 38.73 -12.86
CA SER A 822 17.20 40.01 -12.16
C SER A 822 17.88 39.89 -10.79
N GLN A 823 17.74 38.73 -10.13
CA GLN A 823 18.30 38.49 -8.80
C GLN A 823 18.34 36.99 -8.49
N VAL A 824 19.13 36.65 -7.46
CA VAL A 824 19.21 35.30 -6.88
C VAL A 824 18.91 35.39 -5.39
N ILE A 825 18.07 34.49 -4.88
CA ILE A 825 17.84 34.31 -3.44
C ILE A 825 18.43 32.97 -3.04
N LEU A 826 19.37 32.97 -2.11
CA LEU A 826 20.07 31.79 -1.60
C LEU A 826 19.64 31.49 -0.17
N ILE A 827 19.14 30.28 0.09
CA ILE A 827 18.74 29.82 1.42
C ILE A 827 19.39 28.47 1.73
N GLY A 828 20.08 28.37 2.87
CA GLY A 828 20.77 27.14 3.29
C GLY A 828 21.35 27.22 4.72
N ASP A 829 21.79 26.07 5.24
CA ASP A 829 22.31 25.92 6.61
C ASP A 829 23.81 25.62 6.69
N ALA A 830 24.48 25.40 5.56
CA ALA A 830 25.91 25.14 5.49
C ALA A 830 26.68 26.10 4.54
N PRO A 831 27.98 26.35 4.79
CA PRO A 831 28.88 27.06 3.86
C PRO A 831 29.06 26.34 2.52
N ALA A 832 29.66 27.05 1.56
CA ALA A 832 29.99 26.48 0.26
C ALA A 832 31.22 25.55 0.35
N ASN A 833 31.32 24.58 -0.56
CA ASN A 833 32.51 23.75 -0.66
C ASN A 833 33.76 24.58 -1.02
N THR A 834 34.86 24.31 -0.34
CA THR A 834 36.18 24.81 -0.74
C THR A 834 36.68 24.11 -2.00
N GLN A 835 37.65 24.71 -2.71
CA GLN A 835 38.18 24.11 -3.95
C GLN A 835 38.76 22.70 -3.75
N LYS A 836 39.38 22.48 -2.59
CA LYS A 836 39.91 21.18 -2.20
C LYS A 836 38.79 20.17 -1.93
N GLU A 837 37.71 20.59 -1.27
CA GLU A 837 36.54 19.75 -1.01
C GLU A 837 35.80 19.37 -2.28
N VAL A 838 35.63 20.29 -3.24
CA VAL A 838 35.04 19.97 -4.55
C VAL A 838 35.84 18.85 -5.23
N SER A 839 37.15 19.01 -5.31
CA SER A 839 38.03 18.00 -5.93
C SER A 839 37.96 16.65 -5.20
N GLN A 840 37.95 16.66 -3.87
CA GLN A 840 37.89 15.44 -3.06
C GLN A 840 36.53 14.73 -3.16
N LYS A 841 35.43 15.48 -3.03
CA LYS A 841 34.07 14.92 -2.99
C LYS A 841 33.62 14.42 -4.35
N ARG A 842 34.04 15.06 -5.46
CA ARG A 842 33.85 14.55 -6.82
C ARG A 842 34.47 13.16 -7.01
N GLY A 843 35.55 12.85 -6.30
CA GLY A 843 36.19 11.54 -6.27
C GLY A 843 35.27 10.38 -5.83
N SER A 844 34.15 10.66 -5.16
CA SER A 844 33.16 9.63 -4.77
C SER A 844 32.54 8.89 -5.96
N PHE A 845 32.31 9.57 -7.08
CA PHE A 845 31.83 8.97 -8.33
C PHE A 845 32.94 8.84 -9.39
N GLY A 846 34.10 9.47 -9.17
CA GLY A 846 35.24 9.52 -10.09
C GLY A 846 35.05 10.55 -11.21
N GLU A 847 36.14 11.11 -11.73
CA GLU A 847 36.08 12.14 -12.79
C GLU A 847 35.50 11.59 -14.11
N ALA A 848 35.75 10.32 -14.45
CA ALA A 848 35.16 9.68 -15.62
C ALA A 848 33.61 9.63 -15.60
N TYR A 849 33.00 9.67 -14.41
CA TYR A 849 31.56 9.82 -14.28
C TYR A 849 31.14 11.26 -14.63
N TRP A 850 31.78 12.25 -13.99
CA TRP A 850 31.41 13.66 -14.15
C TRP A 850 31.63 14.18 -15.57
N GLU A 851 32.67 13.70 -16.27
CA GLU A 851 32.94 14.02 -17.69
C GLU A 851 31.72 13.78 -18.59
N LYS A 852 30.89 12.78 -18.28
CA LYS A 852 29.68 12.43 -19.04
C LYS A 852 28.45 13.24 -18.65
N THR A 853 28.58 14.17 -17.71
CA THR A 853 27.48 14.96 -17.15
C THR A 853 27.61 16.44 -17.54
N ARG A 854 26.55 17.22 -17.31
CA ARG A 854 26.60 18.68 -17.47
C ARG A 854 27.55 19.41 -16.50
N PHE A 855 28.11 18.68 -15.51
CA PHE A 855 29.06 19.18 -14.53
C PHE A 855 30.48 18.63 -14.78
N SER A 856 30.83 18.41 -16.04
CA SER A 856 32.12 17.84 -16.46
C SER A 856 33.31 18.68 -15.97
N LYS A 857 33.20 20.00 -16.05
CA LYS A 857 34.20 20.91 -15.47
C LYS A 857 33.85 21.23 -14.01
N PRO A 858 34.79 21.10 -13.06
CA PRO A 858 34.56 21.55 -11.70
C PRO A 858 34.33 23.06 -11.69
N THR A 859 33.40 23.50 -10.84
CA THR A 859 33.13 24.91 -10.57
C THR A 859 33.29 25.21 -9.09
N TYR A 860 33.41 26.49 -8.75
CA TYR A 860 33.64 26.96 -7.40
C TYR A 860 32.87 28.26 -7.19
N TYR A 861 32.34 28.45 -5.98
CA TYR A 861 31.39 29.53 -5.73
C TYR A 861 31.99 30.91 -6.00
N GLN A 862 33.29 31.12 -5.75
CA GLN A 862 33.94 32.42 -5.98
C GLN A 862 33.94 32.82 -7.46
N TYR A 863 34.11 31.86 -8.38
CA TYR A 863 34.14 32.16 -9.82
C TYR A 863 32.74 32.47 -10.34
N GLU A 864 31.73 31.71 -9.92
CA GLU A 864 30.36 31.97 -10.37
C GLU A 864 29.81 33.27 -9.76
N LEU A 865 30.17 33.58 -8.51
CA LEU A 865 29.84 34.84 -7.85
C LEU A 865 30.44 36.05 -8.58
N GLN A 866 31.69 35.95 -9.03
CA GLN A 866 32.35 37.01 -9.80
C GLN A 866 31.62 37.29 -11.11
N LYS A 867 31.12 36.26 -11.82
CA LYS A 867 30.33 36.45 -13.04
C LYS A 867 28.97 37.09 -12.77
N LEU A 868 28.28 36.69 -11.70
CA LEU A 868 27.01 37.32 -11.31
C LEU A 868 27.22 38.81 -10.98
N LYS A 869 28.34 39.14 -10.33
CA LYS A 869 28.74 40.52 -10.05
C LYS A 869 29.02 41.32 -11.34
N GLU A 870 29.74 40.74 -12.30
CA GLU A 870 30.00 41.35 -13.61
C GLU A 870 28.70 41.62 -14.39
N ASN A 871 27.72 40.73 -14.26
CA ASN A 871 26.37 40.88 -14.83
C ASN A 871 25.44 41.77 -13.99
N SER A 872 25.92 42.38 -12.90
CA SER A 872 25.13 43.23 -11.98
C SER A 872 23.90 42.51 -11.38
N ILE A 873 24.03 41.22 -11.08
CA ILE A 873 22.96 40.41 -10.49
C ILE A 873 23.21 40.25 -8.98
N PRO A 874 22.35 40.77 -8.11
CA PRO A 874 22.48 40.62 -6.67
C PRO A 874 22.12 39.20 -6.21
N VAL A 875 22.91 38.68 -5.26
CA VAL A 875 22.63 37.44 -4.54
C VAL A 875 22.24 37.77 -3.09
N HIS A 876 20.97 37.62 -2.76
CA HIS A 876 20.44 37.79 -1.41
C HIS A 876 20.59 36.46 -0.67
N ALA A 877 21.24 36.45 0.49
CA ALA A 877 21.66 35.22 1.18
C ALA A 877 21.06 35.14 2.60
N PHE A 878 20.12 34.21 2.79
CA PHE A 878 19.45 33.95 4.07
C PHE A 878 19.98 32.65 4.69
N TYR A 879 20.67 32.76 5.82
CA TYR A 879 21.30 31.61 6.47
C TYR A 879 20.43 31.08 7.62
N LEU A 880 20.35 29.76 7.76
CA LEU A 880 19.55 29.09 8.78
C LEU A 880 20.32 28.88 10.10
N THR A 881 21.64 28.70 10.01
CA THR A 881 22.50 28.46 11.17
C THR A 881 23.71 29.38 11.15
N ASP A 882 24.28 29.67 12.33
CA ASP A 882 25.50 30.47 12.43
C ASP A 882 26.71 29.82 11.71
N TYR A 883 26.65 28.52 11.40
CA TYR A 883 27.68 27.82 10.64
C TYR A 883 27.83 28.38 9.21
N ALA A 884 26.71 28.67 8.53
CA ALA A 884 26.70 29.22 7.16
C ALA A 884 26.96 30.74 7.08
N LYS A 885 26.81 31.46 8.20
CA LYS A 885 26.81 32.94 8.28
C LYS A 885 28.02 33.61 7.64
N GLY A 886 29.21 33.03 7.79
CA GLY A 886 30.45 33.61 7.26
C GLY A 886 30.43 33.70 5.73
N ASP A 887 30.18 32.58 5.07
CA ASP A 887 30.14 32.49 3.61
C ASP A 887 28.93 33.24 3.03
N PHE A 888 27.75 33.13 3.64
CA PHE A 888 26.54 33.81 3.16
C PHE A 888 26.69 35.34 3.20
N ARG A 889 27.28 35.88 4.28
CA ARG A 889 27.60 37.32 4.36
C ARG A 889 28.59 37.75 3.29
N LYS A 890 29.56 36.91 2.96
CA LYS A 890 30.54 37.20 1.91
C LYS A 890 29.88 37.21 0.53
N ILE A 891 29.07 36.19 0.23
CA ILE A 891 28.31 36.07 -1.02
C ILE A 891 27.45 37.32 -1.23
N ALA A 892 26.62 37.68 -0.24
CA ALA A 892 25.72 38.83 -0.37
C ALA A 892 26.46 40.16 -0.52
N ARG A 893 27.51 40.40 0.28
CA ARG A 893 28.28 41.65 0.22
C ARG A 893 28.97 41.85 -1.12
N GLU A 894 29.50 40.79 -1.72
CA GLU A 894 30.23 40.89 -3.00
C GLU A 894 29.33 41.28 -4.17
N THR A 895 28.03 40.93 -4.11
CA THR A 895 27.01 41.23 -5.14
C THR A 895 26.02 42.31 -4.73
N GLN A 896 26.26 43.03 -3.63
CA GLN A 896 25.34 44.05 -3.08
C GLN A 896 23.94 43.51 -2.72
N GLY A 897 23.85 42.24 -2.34
CA GLY A 897 22.61 41.60 -1.88
C GLY A 897 22.39 41.73 -0.37
N ARG A 898 21.17 41.41 0.06
CA ARG A 898 20.76 41.38 1.47
C ARG A 898 21.26 40.11 2.15
N CYS A 899 21.61 40.17 3.43
CA CYS A 899 21.94 38.97 4.21
C CYS A 899 21.39 39.04 5.64
N GLU A 900 20.52 38.08 5.97
CA GLU A 900 19.83 38.00 7.26
C GLU A 900 19.74 36.54 7.76
N HIS A 901 19.56 36.38 9.06
CA HIS A 901 19.31 35.07 9.67
C HIS A 901 17.84 34.72 9.50
N LEU A 902 17.56 33.52 8.99
CA LEU A 902 16.21 32.99 8.86
C LEU A 902 16.05 31.84 9.86
N ASP A 903 15.31 32.06 10.94
CA ASP A 903 15.01 30.99 11.89
C ASP A 903 13.78 30.19 11.45
N ILE A 904 13.98 29.26 10.52
CA ILE A 904 12.92 28.39 10.01
C ILE A 904 12.34 27.44 11.06
N TYR A 905 13.03 27.25 12.19
CA TYR A 905 12.64 26.34 13.25
C TYR A 905 11.76 27.00 14.31
N SER A 906 11.65 28.34 14.28
CA SER A 906 10.75 29.09 15.13
C SER A 906 9.27 28.88 14.74
N SER A 907 8.35 29.26 15.63
CA SER A 907 6.91 29.26 15.34
C SER A 907 6.53 30.18 14.17
N ASP A 908 7.32 31.24 13.94
CA ASP A 908 7.11 32.23 12.88
C ASP A 908 8.05 32.03 11.68
N GLY A 909 8.74 30.90 11.61
CA GLY A 909 9.77 30.65 10.59
C GLY A 909 9.23 30.63 9.16
N ALA A 910 8.06 30.01 8.96
CA ALA A 910 7.39 29.98 7.65
C ALA A 910 6.92 31.38 7.19
N GLU A 911 6.46 32.20 8.13
CA GLU A 911 6.06 33.59 7.86
C GLU A 911 7.28 34.44 7.52
N SER A 912 8.36 34.32 8.30
CA SER A 912 9.63 35.02 8.05
C SER A 912 10.21 34.67 6.67
N LEU A 913 10.12 33.39 6.27
CA LEU A 913 10.49 32.95 4.92
C LEU A 913 9.62 33.62 3.86
N THR A 914 8.31 33.69 4.10
CA THR A 914 7.35 34.36 3.20
C THR A 914 7.70 35.82 3.02
N ASP A 915 7.95 36.53 4.11
CA ASP A 915 8.31 37.95 4.11
C ASP A 915 9.63 38.18 3.37
N PHE A 916 10.68 37.43 3.70
CA PHE A 916 12.00 37.62 3.11
C PHE A 916 11.99 37.41 1.59
N VAL A 917 11.31 36.37 1.10
CA VAL A 917 11.21 36.11 -0.34
C VAL A 917 10.32 37.15 -1.02
N THR A 918 9.17 37.49 -0.42
CA THR A 918 8.21 38.43 -1.01
C THR A 918 8.76 39.84 -1.08
N GLU A 919 9.48 40.31 -0.06
CA GLU A 919 10.11 41.62 -0.03
C GLU A 919 11.12 41.78 -1.18
N GLU A 920 11.97 40.79 -1.43
CA GLU A 920 12.96 40.86 -2.51
C GLU A 920 12.30 40.71 -3.90
N ILE A 921 11.24 39.90 -4.03
CA ILE A 921 10.43 39.87 -5.26
C ILE A 921 9.86 41.27 -5.54
N LEU A 922 9.26 41.92 -4.56
CA LEU A 922 8.67 43.25 -4.70
C LEU A 922 9.71 44.32 -5.02
N ARG A 923 10.87 44.30 -4.34
CA ARG A 923 11.96 45.26 -4.57
C ARG A 923 12.46 45.19 -6.01
N SER A 924 12.53 43.99 -6.59
CA SER A 924 12.94 43.81 -7.98
C SER A 924 11.81 44.08 -8.99
N ALA A 925 10.60 43.59 -8.73
CA ALA A 925 9.48 43.67 -9.66
C ALA A 925 8.89 45.07 -9.81
N ALA A 926 8.93 45.89 -8.76
CA ALA A 926 8.40 47.26 -8.80
C ALA A 926 9.42 48.32 -9.26
N GLY A 927 10.64 47.91 -9.64
CA GLY A 927 11.68 48.82 -10.15
C GLY A 927 11.97 49.97 -9.18
N ASP A 928 11.88 51.22 -9.65
CA ASP A 928 12.13 52.41 -8.84
C ASP A 928 11.15 52.59 -7.66
N GLN A 929 10.02 51.89 -7.65
CA GLN A 929 9.07 51.86 -6.54
C GLN A 929 9.29 50.68 -5.58
N GLY A 930 10.38 49.92 -5.74
CA GLY A 930 10.70 48.73 -4.97
C GLY A 930 10.56 48.89 -3.46
N ASP A 931 11.26 49.86 -2.87
CA ASP A 931 11.21 50.08 -1.42
C ASP A 931 9.83 50.58 -0.94
N ALA A 932 9.16 51.41 -1.73
CA ALA A 932 7.79 51.86 -1.44
C ALA A 932 6.75 50.73 -1.55
N ALA A 933 7.02 49.68 -2.34
CA ALA A 933 6.20 48.47 -2.40
C ALA A 933 6.45 47.57 -1.19
N VAL A 934 7.70 47.44 -0.75
CA VAL A 934 8.06 46.72 0.48
C VAL A 934 7.47 47.40 1.72
N GLU A 935 7.47 48.73 1.81
CA GLU A 935 6.81 49.46 2.91
C GLU A 935 5.30 49.20 2.93
N LEU A 936 4.64 49.21 1.77
CA LEU A 936 3.21 48.90 1.68
C LEU A 936 2.93 47.45 2.09
N TYR A 937 3.78 46.52 1.68
CA TYR A 937 3.73 45.11 2.09
C TYR A 937 3.77 44.98 3.62
N LYS A 938 4.74 45.62 4.26
CA LYS A 938 4.88 45.63 5.72
C LYS A 938 3.64 46.24 6.39
N MET A 939 3.17 47.40 5.95
CA MET A 939 1.97 48.01 6.53
C MET A 939 0.72 47.12 6.44
N LYS A 940 0.61 46.31 5.38
CA LYS A 940 -0.57 45.47 5.12
C LYS A 940 -0.50 44.10 5.82
N TYR A 941 0.68 43.50 5.89
CA TYR A 941 0.84 42.11 6.34
C TYR A 941 1.67 41.93 7.62
N GLU A 942 2.32 42.99 8.14
CA GLU A 942 3.08 42.94 9.40
C GLU A 942 2.11 42.86 10.60
N ARG A 943 2.25 41.81 11.41
CA ARG A 943 1.45 41.65 12.65
C ARG A 943 1.82 42.75 13.64
N LYS A 944 0.82 43.44 14.19
CA LYS A 944 0.95 44.17 15.46
C LYS A 944 1.30 43.14 16.54
N THR A 945 2.56 43.12 16.98
CA THR A 945 2.98 42.39 18.17
C THR A 945 2.26 42.99 19.38
N TYR A 946 1.18 42.36 19.82
CA TYR A 946 0.70 42.56 21.17
C TYR A 946 1.68 41.83 22.09
N ALA A 947 2.49 42.61 22.81
CA ALA A 947 3.32 42.09 23.88
C ALA A 947 2.41 41.40 24.91
N PHE A 948 2.60 40.10 25.09
CA PHE A 948 2.07 39.32 26.21
C PHE A 948 3.21 38.96 27.15
#